data_AF-A0A7C1ILZ9-F1
#
_entry.id   AF-A0A7C1ILZ9-F1
#
_cell.length_a   1.000
_cell.length_b   1.000
_cell.length_c   1.000
_cell.angle_alpha   90.00
_cell.angle_beta   90.00
_cell.angle_gamma   90.00
#
_symmetry.space_group_name_H-M   'P 1'
#
loop_
_entity.id
_entity.type
_entity.pdbx_description
1 polymer ?
#
loop_
_entity_poly.entity_id
_entity_poly.type
_entity_poly.pdbx_seq_one_letter_code
_entity_poly.pdbx_strand_id
1 'polypeptide(L)'
;MRHAVFAFALLYIGGIALLLQQGYLLSASAATHPAVGAFMEVSRAAGITNNRAVSLELSIGQAWGDYDNDGWVDLYVTDPAGPNTLYRNNGDGTFTRSPFSEQVSLPQAYSAGATFVDFDNDGWRDLFVANWGLKALFRNEAGQGFINIIEQTGIKDTGNTKSASWGDFDNDGFLDVYLANWSCYPKCGRPMEGDTDRLYRNNGDGTFTDVSAYLVSGLNGAGFIASFNDFDNDGDLDIYLVNDEFINGIGNKLWRNDGPGCNGWCFTQIAHEAGADSRLFGMGLAVGDYDNDTDLDYYYSNVGPMELLQNNGDGTFVEVAEAAGVQTPNAIGWGTVFFDYNNDGWRDLYLAVADTTDHEDIAANQLFRNNGDGTFTKVACNNEASDVRPSLGVAYADYDRDGWVDLVVGNMDEGYRLYRNQTAQTENNHWLALELVGAGRVNRDAVGARVYVETANGLRQMQEVINGASLGAGNELTQYFGLGQAEMATVTVRWPDGTQQTLKQVIANRRYRLQYGATELQVIDEGKAAGTNSAPKFNFQFTPAMWGAGLTLLLLFGALIVGRFNARAGAGVLSAGVLSLTVAAYLAAQPYLPTDLDTQLGRLMAQANVRPPTNPPTPAPELVKLGEALFWDPELSGNRDITCATCHHPFKGLGDNISLSIGTGGVGLGEARIRFEERRELIPRNAQPLFNLGYLEWEVLFWDGRASGSLAHGFNTPASDRLPTGLDSLLAAQAMFPVTSRDEMRGLWGDQDIFGQPNELANLVDYAARPIWKALMQRLLAIPGYVALFQAAYPEIPIEQLGFEHAANALAAYEIAVFTFEDSPFDLYIRGDKNALSPEAKRGAVLFYGEAGCATCHSGGLLTDQKFYNLAVPQIGDGKGREQPLDLGRARETGNDCDRFAFRTPPLRNVAITGPWMHNGSLLTLEAVIQHHLAPAASLQTYDPRQLPPLLADKCHNQPEVLAAILASQSPSATEQAQLSQAEIQDLIAFLEALTSPSALDLAHTIPASVPSGLPVGGQIENVVSGR
;
A
#
# COMPACT_ATOMS: atom_id res chain seq x y z
N MET A 1 -37.76 21.59 55.54
CA MET A 1 -37.63 20.16 55.15
C MET A 1 -37.85 19.87 53.67
N ARG A 2 -38.57 20.69 52.88
CA ARG A 2 -38.74 20.44 51.44
C ARG A 2 -37.56 20.84 50.54
N HIS A 3 -36.57 21.61 51.04
CA HIS A 3 -35.39 22.02 50.25
C HIS A 3 -34.15 21.14 50.47
N ALA A 4 -34.05 20.46 51.62
CA ALA A 4 -32.94 19.54 51.91
C ALA A 4 -33.08 18.19 51.18
N VAL A 5 -34.31 17.73 50.92
CA VAL A 5 -34.59 16.48 50.19
C VAL A 5 -34.32 16.62 48.68
N PHE A 6 -34.50 17.82 48.13
CA PHE A 6 -34.16 18.10 46.72
C PHE A 6 -32.64 18.19 46.49
N ALA A 7 -31.89 18.76 47.43
CA ALA A 7 -30.43 18.82 47.35
C ALA A 7 -29.76 17.44 47.46
N PHE A 8 -30.31 16.53 48.29
CA PHE A 8 -29.80 15.16 48.42
C PHE A 8 -30.11 14.28 47.20
N ALA A 9 -31.25 14.48 46.53
CA ALA A 9 -31.58 13.76 45.30
C ALA A 9 -30.68 14.17 44.12
N LEU A 10 -30.32 15.46 44.02
CA LEU A 10 -29.39 15.97 43.00
C LEU A 10 -27.94 15.47 43.19
N LEU A 11 -27.47 15.36 44.44
CA LEU A 11 -26.15 14.80 44.75
C LEU A 11 -26.08 13.27 44.51
N TYR A 12 -27.18 12.55 44.72
CA TYR A 12 -27.23 11.10 44.49
C TYR A 12 -27.33 10.74 42.99
N ILE A 13 -28.05 11.55 42.20
CA ILE A 13 -28.11 11.42 40.73
C ILE A 13 -26.76 11.83 40.10
N GLY A 14 -26.10 12.86 40.63
CA GLY A 14 -24.75 13.25 40.21
C GLY A 14 -23.67 12.19 40.52
N GLY A 15 -23.79 11.48 41.65
CA GLY A 15 -22.87 10.39 42.01
C GLY A 15 -23.06 9.12 41.16
N ILE A 16 -24.29 8.80 40.76
CA ILE A 16 -24.58 7.68 39.85
C ILE A 16 -24.16 8.01 38.42
N ALA A 17 -24.29 9.26 37.97
CA ALA A 17 -23.77 9.70 36.68
C ALA A 17 -22.23 9.64 36.62
N LEU A 18 -21.53 9.95 37.71
CA LEU A 18 -20.07 9.85 37.80
C LEU A 18 -19.58 8.38 37.83
N LEU A 19 -20.31 7.49 38.52
CA LEU A 19 -20.02 6.05 38.56
C LEU A 19 -20.37 5.34 37.25
N LEU A 20 -21.39 5.79 36.53
CA LEU A 20 -21.70 5.32 35.18
C LEU A 20 -20.69 5.86 34.16
N GLN A 21 -20.18 7.08 34.30
CA GLN A 21 -19.05 7.57 33.49
C GLN A 21 -17.76 6.79 33.77
N GLN A 22 -17.45 6.48 35.04
CA GLN A 22 -16.27 5.66 35.38
C GLN A 22 -16.43 4.18 35.01
N GLY A 23 -17.65 3.63 35.04
CA GLY A 23 -17.95 2.27 34.57
C GLY A 23 -17.97 2.14 33.04
N TYR A 24 -18.37 3.19 32.31
CA TYR A 24 -18.23 3.27 30.85
C TYR A 24 -16.76 3.45 30.42
N LEU A 25 -15.95 4.17 31.21
CA LEU A 25 -14.51 4.29 30.97
C LEU A 25 -13.71 3.00 31.23
N LEU A 26 -14.27 2.05 32.00
CA LEU A 26 -13.65 0.74 32.26
C LEU A 26 -14.20 -0.41 31.39
N SER A 27 -15.24 -0.16 30.59
CA SER A 27 -15.84 -1.15 29.67
C SER A 27 -15.75 -0.79 28.19
N ALA A 28 -15.20 0.39 27.88
CA ALA A 28 -14.59 0.63 26.58
C ALA A 28 -13.19 -0.02 26.58
N SER A 29 -13.14 -1.37 26.57
CA SER A 29 -11.99 -2.02 25.96
C SER A 29 -11.94 -1.47 24.54
N ALA A 30 -10.88 -0.74 24.22
CA ALA A 30 -10.63 -0.24 22.88
C ALA A 30 -10.80 -1.40 21.91
N ALA A 31 -11.93 -1.44 21.20
CA ALA A 31 -11.94 -2.06 19.90
C ALA A 31 -10.94 -1.21 19.11
N THR A 32 -9.71 -1.70 19.02
CA THR A 32 -8.69 -1.13 18.16
C THR A 32 -9.24 -1.28 16.75
N HIS A 33 -9.93 -0.24 16.28
CA HIS A 33 -10.08 -0.04 14.85
C HIS A 33 -8.67 -0.17 14.26
N PRO A 34 -8.49 -0.94 13.16
CA PRO A 34 -7.20 -0.96 12.50
C PRO A 34 -6.80 0.49 12.25
N ALA A 35 -5.57 0.85 12.63
CA ALA A 35 -5.07 2.20 12.47
C ALA A 35 -5.18 2.55 10.99
N VAL A 36 -6.00 3.56 10.66
CA VAL A 36 -6.11 4.05 9.28
C VAL A 36 -4.76 4.64 8.90
N GLY A 37 -4.27 4.25 7.72
CA GLY A 37 -2.98 4.72 7.23
C GLY A 37 -3.02 6.12 6.62
N ALA A 38 -1.85 6.73 6.46
CA ALA A 38 -1.69 8.03 5.81
C ALA A 38 -2.08 7.97 4.33
N PHE A 39 -1.64 6.93 3.62
CA PHE A 39 -1.95 6.68 2.21
C PHE A 39 -2.50 5.27 1.97
N MET A 40 -3.38 5.16 0.98
CA MET A 40 -3.93 3.90 0.45
C MET A 40 -3.70 3.82 -1.07
N GLU A 41 -3.23 2.68 -1.57
CA GLU A 41 -3.09 2.41 -3.00
C GLU A 41 -4.47 2.19 -3.64
N VAL A 42 -4.79 2.96 -4.69
CA VAL A 42 -6.12 2.97 -5.31
C VAL A 42 -6.11 2.79 -6.83
N SER A 43 -4.97 2.52 -7.47
CA SER A 43 -4.81 2.59 -8.94
C SER A 43 -5.87 1.79 -9.69
N ARG A 44 -6.04 0.51 -9.32
CA ARG A 44 -7.02 -0.37 -9.97
C ARG A 44 -8.45 0.11 -9.73
N ALA A 45 -8.77 0.51 -8.50
CA ALA A 45 -10.10 1.01 -8.13
C ALA A 45 -10.42 2.34 -8.82
N ALA A 46 -9.40 3.19 -9.01
CA ALA A 46 -9.46 4.46 -9.71
C ALA A 46 -9.39 4.30 -11.23
N GLY A 47 -9.25 3.10 -11.79
CA GLY A 47 -9.22 2.89 -13.25
C GLY A 47 -7.88 3.20 -13.92
N ILE A 48 -6.82 3.47 -13.14
CA ILE A 48 -5.45 3.54 -13.66
C ILE A 48 -4.97 2.12 -13.95
N THR A 49 -4.77 1.83 -15.24
CA THR A 49 -4.34 0.50 -15.70
C THR A 49 -2.92 0.60 -16.27
N ASN A 50 -2.08 -0.38 -15.97
CA ASN A 50 -0.76 -0.41 -16.57
C ASN A 50 -0.86 -1.05 -17.97
N ASN A 51 -0.77 -0.21 -19.00
CA ASN A 51 -0.85 -0.62 -20.41
C ASN A 51 0.53 -0.71 -21.07
N ARG A 52 1.59 -0.83 -20.26
CA ARG A 52 2.97 -0.65 -20.72
C ARG A 52 3.56 -1.87 -21.41
N ALA A 53 4.51 -1.61 -22.31
CA ALA A 53 5.36 -2.65 -22.87
C ALA A 53 6.29 -3.24 -21.78
N VAL A 54 6.42 -4.57 -21.75
CA VAL A 54 7.28 -5.25 -20.77
C VAL A 54 8.74 -5.16 -21.21
N SER A 55 9.52 -4.32 -20.54
CA SER A 55 10.99 -4.21 -20.65
C SER A 55 11.53 -3.35 -19.51
N LEU A 56 12.76 -3.60 -19.04
CA LEU A 56 13.50 -2.84 -18.02
C LEU A 56 13.57 -1.34 -18.36
N GLU A 57 12.56 -0.56 -17.99
CA GLU A 57 12.40 0.81 -18.47
C GLU A 57 11.92 1.79 -17.40
N LEU A 58 12.41 3.03 -17.50
CA LEU A 58 12.24 4.05 -16.48
C LEU A 58 10.83 4.65 -16.48
N SER A 59 10.05 4.38 -15.43
CA SER A 59 8.75 5.00 -15.16
C SER A 59 8.90 6.35 -14.44
N ILE A 60 9.44 7.36 -15.11
CA ILE A 60 9.68 8.69 -14.50
C ILE A 60 8.78 9.82 -15.02
N GLY A 61 8.00 9.60 -16.09
CA GLY A 61 7.20 10.65 -16.70
C GLY A 61 5.73 10.60 -16.29
N GLN A 62 5.33 11.43 -15.34
CA GLN A 62 3.94 11.61 -14.93
C GLN A 62 3.61 13.10 -14.83
N ALA A 63 2.46 13.53 -15.35
CA ALA A 63 2.06 14.92 -15.31
C ALA A 63 0.58 15.08 -14.97
N TRP A 64 0.31 15.96 -14.02
CA TRP A 64 -1.04 16.39 -13.64
C TRP A 64 -1.42 17.67 -14.39
N GLY A 65 -2.61 17.70 -14.99
CA GLY A 65 -3.13 18.91 -15.63
C GLY A 65 -4.56 18.75 -16.09
N ASP A 66 -5.41 19.74 -15.85
CA ASP A 66 -6.77 19.80 -16.37
C ASP A 66 -6.72 20.22 -17.85
N TYR A 67 -6.73 19.24 -18.77
CA TYR A 67 -6.56 19.56 -20.20
C TYR A 67 -7.86 20.00 -20.87
N ASP A 68 -9.02 19.77 -20.25
CA ASP A 68 -10.30 20.14 -20.84
C ASP A 68 -11.10 21.18 -20.05
N ASN A 69 -10.46 21.78 -19.03
CA ASN A 69 -10.98 22.85 -18.21
C ASN A 69 -12.31 22.48 -17.52
N ASP A 70 -12.52 21.19 -17.19
CA ASP A 70 -13.67 20.73 -16.39
C ASP A 70 -13.45 20.92 -14.87
N GLY A 71 -12.26 21.38 -14.51
CA GLY A 71 -11.76 21.69 -13.18
C GLY A 71 -11.03 20.52 -12.52
N TRP A 72 -11.14 19.29 -13.04
CA TRP A 72 -10.52 18.11 -12.45
C TRP A 72 -9.17 17.86 -13.11
N VAL A 73 -8.15 17.59 -12.31
CA VAL A 73 -6.82 17.31 -12.86
C VAL A 73 -6.82 15.95 -13.53
N ASP A 74 -6.36 15.92 -14.78
CA ASP A 74 -6.14 14.71 -15.55
C ASP A 74 -4.71 14.22 -15.38
N LEU A 75 -4.45 12.98 -15.77
CA LEU A 75 -3.15 12.33 -15.60
C LEU A 75 -2.58 11.87 -16.93
N TYR A 76 -1.39 12.34 -17.28
CA TYR A 76 -0.59 11.79 -18.38
C TYR A 76 0.56 10.96 -17.83
N VAL A 77 0.79 9.79 -18.42
CA VAL A 77 1.89 8.89 -18.06
C VAL A 77 2.67 8.43 -19.28
N THR A 78 4.00 8.46 -19.19
CA THR A 78 4.88 7.98 -20.25
C THR A 78 4.95 6.46 -20.28
N ASP A 79 5.50 5.90 -21.36
CA ASP A 79 5.99 4.54 -21.50
C ASP A 79 7.21 4.58 -22.44
N PRO A 80 8.44 4.34 -21.95
CA PRO A 80 9.63 4.42 -22.79
C PRO A 80 9.70 3.41 -23.94
N ALA A 81 8.97 2.29 -23.84
CA ALA A 81 9.00 1.19 -24.82
C ALA A 81 7.62 0.90 -25.45
N GLY A 82 6.64 1.76 -25.21
CA GLY A 82 5.26 1.57 -25.67
C GLY A 82 4.49 2.89 -25.78
N PRO A 83 3.16 2.83 -25.94
CA PRO A 83 2.35 4.03 -26.03
C PRO A 83 2.15 4.69 -24.67
N ASN A 84 2.49 5.97 -24.57
CA ASN A 84 2.09 6.85 -23.47
C ASN A 84 0.56 6.89 -23.35
N THR A 85 0.04 7.13 -22.15
CA THR A 85 -1.39 7.13 -21.88
C THR A 85 -1.86 8.43 -21.24
N LEU A 86 -2.95 9.00 -21.78
CA LEU A 86 -3.68 10.10 -21.18
C LEU A 86 -4.95 9.57 -20.51
N TYR A 87 -5.12 9.87 -19.23
CA TYR A 87 -6.29 9.53 -18.42
C TYR A 87 -7.10 10.78 -18.12
N ARG A 88 -8.39 10.75 -18.43
CA ARG A 88 -9.36 11.76 -18.02
C ARG A 88 -9.87 11.45 -16.62
N ASN A 89 -9.86 12.42 -15.72
CA ASN A 89 -10.51 12.31 -14.42
C ASN A 89 -12.05 12.42 -14.58
N ASN A 90 -12.79 11.49 -13.99
CA ASN A 90 -14.25 11.47 -14.10
C ASN A 90 -14.95 12.33 -13.03
N GLY A 91 -14.19 12.90 -12.08
CA GLY A 91 -14.69 13.74 -10.99
C GLY A 91 -15.35 12.98 -9.83
N ASP A 92 -15.23 11.65 -9.81
CA ASP A 92 -15.76 10.76 -8.77
C ASP A 92 -14.67 9.92 -8.09
N GLY A 93 -13.40 10.30 -8.28
CA GLY A 93 -12.22 9.58 -7.80
C GLY A 93 -11.76 8.47 -8.75
N THR A 94 -12.35 8.35 -9.95
CA THR A 94 -11.93 7.41 -10.99
C THR A 94 -11.47 8.12 -12.26
N PHE A 95 -10.75 7.38 -13.10
CA PHE A 95 -10.19 7.80 -14.36
C PHE A 95 -10.64 6.89 -15.50
N THR A 96 -10.80 7.48 -16.68
CA THR A 96 -11.01 6.74 -17.93
C THR A 96 -9.88 7.08 -18.90
N ARG A 97 -9.43 6.12 -19.72
CA ARG A 97 -8.51 6.45 -20.81
C ARG A 97 -9.14 7.50 -21.73
N SER A 98 -8.45 8.62 -21.93
CA SER A 98 -8.95 9.75 -22.72
C SER A 98 -9.16 9.34 -24.19
N PRO A 99 -10.22 9.84 -24.87
CA PRO A 99 -10.40 9.63 -26.30
C PRO A 99 -9.26 10.24 -27.14
N PHE A 100 -8.49 11.18 -26.57
CA PHE A 100 -7.35 11.81 -27.23
C PHE A 100 -6.01 11.11 -26.95
N SER A 101 -6.01 10.02 -26.16
CA SER A 101 -4.77 9.34 -25.77
C SER A 101 -3.95 8.87 -26.97
N GLU A 102 -4.58 8.49 -28.09
CA GLU A 102 -3.84 8.10 -29.31
C GLU A 102 -3.07 9.27 -29.94
N GLN A 103 -3.57 10.50 -29.82
CA GLN A 103 -2.96 11.69 -30.40
C GLN A 103 -1.64 12.04 -29.70
N VAL A 104 -1.53 11.70 -28.41
CA VAL A 104 -0.39 11.99 -27.53
C VAL A 104 0.39 10.72 -27.13
N SER A 105 0.15 9.60 -27.80
CA SER A 105 0.65 8.27 -27.38
C SER A 105 2.13 8.02 -27.71
N LEU A 106 2.67 8.64 -28.76
CA LEU A 106 4.08 8.50 -29.17
C LEU A 106 4.63 7.04 -29.16
N PRO A 107 3.97 6.06 -29.81
CA PRO A 107 4.27 4.63 -29.64
C PRO A 107 5.61 4.15 -30.21
N GLN A 108 6.42 5.07 -30.76
CA GLN A 108 7.74 4.80 -31.33
C GLN A 108 8.82 5.68 -30.67
N ALA A 109 8.44 6.57 -29.74
CA ALA A 109 9.37 7.44 -29.05
C ALA A 109 9.75 6.84 -27.71
N TYR A 110 10.99 7.06 -27.31
CA TYR A 110 11.44 6.77 -25.95
C TYR A 110 11.11 7.97 -25.06
N SER A 111 9.97 7.92 -24.39
CA SER A 111 9.45 9.02 -23.56
C SER A 111 9.95 8.90 -22.12
N ALA A 112 10.63 9.92 -21.62
CA ALA A 112 11.20 9.94 -20.28
C ALA A 112 10.34 10.77 -19.31
N GLY A 113 10.03 12.02 -19.65
CA GLY A 113 9.32 12.95 -18.76
C GLY A 113 8.14 13.65 -19.43
N ALA A 114 7.27 14.27 -18.64
CA ALA A 114 6.13 15.05 -19.16
C ALA A 114 5.75 16.20 -18.22
N THR A 115 5.24 17.29 -18.80
CA THR A 115 4.71 18.46 -18.08
C THR A 115 3.52 19.05 -18.83
N PHE A 116 2.46 19.45 -18.12
CA PHE A 116 1.44 20.33 -18.67
C PHE A 116 1.85 21.79 -18.51
N VAL A 117 1.59 22.61 -19.53
CA VAL A 117 1.99 24.03 -19.56
C VAL A 117 1.12 24.80 -20.54
N ASP A 118 0.69 26.01 -20.23
CA ASP A 118 0.09 26.95 -21.19
C ASP A 118 1.20 27.86 -21.77
N PHE A 119 1.86 27.38 -22.83
CA PHE A 119 3.05 28.08 -23.35
C PHE A 119 2.70 29.28 -24.25
N ASP A 120 1.49 29.33 -24.80
CA ASP A 120 1.02 30.41 -25.69
C ASP A 120 -0.02 31.35 -25.04
N ASN A 121 -0.30 31.15 -23.75
CA ASN A 121 -1.18 31.94 -22.89
C ASN A 121 -2.67 31.92 -23.32
N ASP A 122 -3.09 30.91 -24.08
CA ASP A 122 -4.44 30.83 -24.63
C ASP A 122 -5.52 30.38 -23.61
N GLY A 123 -5.09 29.87 -22.45
CA GLY A 123 -5.94 29.39 -21.37
C GLY A 123 -6.21 27.89 -21.40
N TRP A 124 -5.55 27.13 -22.29
CA TRP A 124 -5.64 25.67 -22.37
C TRP A 124 -4.26 25.06 -22.18
N ARG A 125 -4.11 24.22 -21.16
CA ARG A 125 -2.81 23.59 -20.91
C ARG A 125 -2.44 22.64 -22.05
N ASP A 126 -1.27 22.89 -22.61
CA ASP A 126 -0.59 22.06 -23.59
C ASP A 126 0.22 20.97 -22.89
N LEU A 127 0.65 19.98 -23.66
CA LEU A 127 1.44 18.86 -23.15
C LEU A 127 2.82 18.82 -23.81
N PHE A 128 3.86 18.95 -23.00
CA PHE A 128 5.23 18.72 -23.42
C PHE A 128 5.71 17.33 -22.96
N VAL A 129 6.35 16.59 -23.86
CA VAL A 129 6.93 15.28 -23.58
C VAL A 129 8.42 15.27 -23.86
N ALA A 130 9.21 15.02 -22.81
CA ALA A 130 10.65 14.86 -22.87
C ALA A 130 10.99 13.46 -23.40
N ASN A 131 11.69 13.41 -24.54
CA ASN A 131 12.06 12.17 -25.21
C ASN A 131 13.57 12.05 -25.38
N TRP A 132 14.04 10.82 -25.60
CA TRP A 132 15.29 10.62 -26.32
C TRP A 132 15.07 10.86 -27.82
N GLY A 133 15.75 11.88 -28.35
CA GLY A 133 15.57 12.35 -29.71
C GLY A 133 14.67 13.58 -29.72
N LEU A 134 13.88 13.74 -30.78
CA LEU A 134 13.00 14.90 -30.92
C LEU A 134 11.89 14.85 -29.86
N LYS A 135 11.64 15.99 -29.23
CA LYS A 135 10.57 16.16 -28.23
C LYS A 135 9.20 16.13 -28.89
N ALA A 136 8.16 16.17 -28.08
CA ALA A 136 6.84 16.50 -28.55
C ALA A 136 6.32 17.71 -27.76
N LEU A 137 5.74 18.67 -28.48
CA LEU A 137 4.93 19.73 -27.90
C LEU A 137 3.56 19.63 -28.54
N PHE A 138 2.58 19.21 -27.75
CA PHE A 138 1.21 19.00 -28.17
C PHE A 138 0.38 20.21 -27.76
N ARG A 139 0.06 21.06 -28.75
CA ARG A 139 -0.86 22.16 -28.51
C ARG A 139 -2.28 21.63 -28.30
N ASN A 140 -2.93 22.10 -27.26
CA ASN A 140 -4.30 21.77 -26.93
C ASN A 140 -5.28 22.59 -27.80
N GLU A 141 -6.18 21.92 -28.50
CA GLU A 141 -7.17 22.57 -29.37
C GLU A 141 -8.46 22.86 -28.60
N ALA A 142 -8.33 23.64 -27.52
CA ALA A 142 -9.42 24.06 -26.65
C ALA A 142 -10.26 22.89 -26.07
N GLY A 143 -9.59 21.85 -25.56
CA GLY A 143 -10.20 20.65 -24.99
C GLY A 143 -10.77 19.69 -26.04
N GLN A 144 -10.59 19.96 -27.34
CA GLN A 144 -11.06 19.11 -28.44
C GLN A 144 -10.01 18.14 -28.99
N GLY A 145 -8.85 18.06 -28.33
CA GLY A 145 -7.73 17.19 -28.69
C GLY A 145 -6.41 17.95 -28.76
N PHE A 146 -5.41 17.31 -29.35
CA PHE A 146 -4.03 17.78 -29.37
C PHE A 146 -3.42 17.70 -30.78
N ILE A 147 -2.54 18.65 -31.10
CA ILE A 147 -1.74 18.66 -32.31
C ILE A 147 -0.26 18.77 -31.93
N ASN A 148 0.57 17.82 -32.40
CA ASN A 148 2.02 17.94 -32.23
C ASN A 148 2.57 19.04 -33.16
N ILE A 149 3.08 20.10 -32.57
CA ILE A 149 3.61 21.27 -33.27
C ILE A 149 5.13 21.38 -33.20
N ILE A 150 5.86 20.38 -32.67
CA ILE A 150 7.30 20.49 -32.41
C ILE A 150 8.14 20.91 -33.62
N GLU A 151 7.77 20.49 -34.83
CA GLU A 151 8.49 20.87 -36.06
C GLU A 151 8.33 22.36 -36.42
N GLN A 152 7.29 23.02 -35.88
CA GLN A 152 6.94 24.42 -36.15
C GLN A 152 7.52 25.35 -35.08
N THR A 153 7.88 24.83 -33.91
CA THR A 153 8.26 25.64 -32.75
C THR A 153 9.70 26.10 -32.79
N GLY A 154 10.58 25.45 -33.56
CA GLY A 154 12.01 25.78 -33.59
C GLY A 154 12.85 25.11 -32.50
N ILE A 155 12.22 24.37 -31.58
CA ILE A 155 12.92 23.45 -30.66
C ILE A 155 13.50 22.29 -31.48
N LYS A 156 14.82 22.18 -31.52
CA LYS A 156 15.55 21.19 -32.35
C LYS A 156 16.40 20.24 -31.52
N ASP A 157 16.17 20.17 -30.21
CA ASP A 157 16.91 19.28 -29.34
C ASP A 157 16.66 17.81 -29.72
N THR A 158 17.76 17.06 -29.83
CA THR A 158 17.75 15.62 -30.14
C THR A 158 18.47 14.81 -29.05
N GLY A 159 18.76 15.46 -27.91
CA GLY A 159 19.40 14.85 -26.75
C GLY A 159 18.51 13.82 -26.05
N ASN A 160 19.09 13.15 -25.04
CA ASN A 160 18.33 12.26 -24.16
C ASN A 160 17.78 13.05 -22.97
N THR A 161 16.73 13.83 -23.23
CA THR A 161 16.15 14.70 -22.21
C THR A 161 15.36 13.89 -21.21
N LYS A 162 15.64 14.09 -19.92
CA LYS A 162 14.95 13.42 -18.82
C LYS A 162 13.83 14.28 -18.25
N SER A 163 14.03 15.58 -18.17
CA SER A 163 13.05 16.53 -17.67
C SER A 163 13.02 17.83 -18.47
N ALA A 164 11.93 18.56 -18.32
CA ALA A 164 11.80 19.94 -18.77
C ALA A 164 11.32 20.78 -17.59
N SER A 165 11.90 21.96 -17.42
CA SER A 165 11.43 22.97 -16.47
C SER A 165 11.05 24.23 -17.22
N TRP A 166 9.93 24.83 -16.81
CA TRP A 166 9.34 26.00 -17.46
C TRP A 166 9.40 27.18 -16.51
N GLY A 167 9.75 28.35 -17.03
CA GLY A 167 9.87 29.59 -16.27
C GLY A 167 9.98 30.78 -17.22
N ASP A 168 9.60 31.97 -16.76
CA ASP A 168 9.70 33.22 -17.53
C ASP A 168 10.95 33.97 -17.04
N PHE A 169 12.13 33.62 -17.59
CA PHE A 169 13.41 34.10 -17.02
C PHE A 169 13.69 35.57 -17.36
N ASP A 170 13.06 36.10 -18.41
CA ASP A 170 13.22 37.48 -18.86
C ASP A 170 12.02 38.40 -18.58
N ASN A 171 11.02 37.87 -17.86
CA ASN A 171 9.81 38.56 -17.43
C ASN A 171 9.04 39.19 -18.61
N ASP A 172 8.99 38.50 -19.76
CA ASP A 172 8.26 38.94 -20.95
C ASP A 172 6.82 38.43 -21.02
N GLY A 173 6.42 37.57 -20.08
CA GLY A 173 5.09 37.04 -19.90
C GLY A 173 4.86 35.69 -20.59
N PHE A 174 5.86 35.13 -21.26
CA PHE A 174 5.78 33.81 -21.90
C PHE A 174 6.73 32.82 -21.21
N LEU A 175 6.28 31.58 -21.04
CA LEU A 175 7.11 30.56 -20.41
C LEU A 175 8.19 30.08 -21.38
N ASP A 176 9.44 30.21 -20.94
CA ASP A 176 10.64 29.63 -21.52
C ASP A 176 10.83 28.19 -21.02
N VAL A 177 11.74 27.43 -21.65
CA VAL A 177 11.99 26.04 -21.27
C VAL A 177 13.46 25.70 -21.17
N TYR A 178 13.83 25.06 -20.06
CA TYR A 178 15.11 24.41 -19.84
C TYR A 178 14.96 22.90 -20.00
N LEU A 179 15.83 22.28 -20.81
CA LEU A 179 15.84 20.83 -21.06
C LEU A 179 17.12 20.21 -20.48
N ALA A 180 16.96 19.34 -19.48
CA ALA A 180 18.05 18.59 -18.88
C ALA A 180 18.32 17.29 -19.68
N ASN A 181 19.51 17.19 -20.25
CA ASN A 181 19.95 16.13 -21.14
C ASN A 181 20.93 15.19 -20.43
N TRP A 182 20.51 13.94 -20.23
CA TRP A 182 21.35 12.91 -19.64
C TRP A 182 22.28 12.27 -20.67
N SER A 183 23.46 11.82 -20.25
CA SER A 183 24.40 11.13 -21.12
C SER A 183 24.88 9.80 -20.55
N CYS A 184 24.79 8.76 -21.39
CA CYS A 184 25.26 7.40 -21.13
C CYS A 184 26.78 7.20 -21.35
N TYR A 185 27.59 8.27 -21.41
CA TYR A 185 29.04 8.16 -21.63
C TYR A 185 29.74 7.43 -20.47
N PRO A 186 30.79 6.61 -20.71
CA PRO A 186 31.37 6.24 -22.00
C PRO A 186 30.66 5.13 -22.76
N LYS A 187 29.61 4.50 -22.19
CA LYS A 187 28.94 3.34 -22.80
C LYS A 187 28.41 3.62 -24.22
N CYS A 188 28.02 4.87 -24.51
CA CYS A 188 27.47 5.27 -25.81
C CYS A 188 28.35 6.21 -26.66
N GLY A 189 29.62 6.42 -26.31
CA GLY A 189 30.58 7.13 -27.18
C GLY A 189 30.37 8.64 -27.40
N ARG A 190 29.72 9.33 -26.44
CA ARG A 190 29.46 10.78 -26.41
C ARG A 190 30.67 11.63 -25.89
N PRO A 191 30.60 12.98 -25.77
CA PRO A 191 31.69 13.79 -25.22
C PRO A 191 32.09 13.37 -23.79
N MET A 192 33.35 13.63 -23.39
CA MET A 192 33.86 13.29 -22.05
C MET A 192 33.15 14.02 -20.90
N GLU A 193 32.45 15.11 -21.20
CA GLU A 193 31.74 15.94 -20.24
C GLU A 193 30.21 15.74 -20.29
N GLY A 194 29.70 14.77 -21.06
CA GLY A 194 28.27 14.49 -21.14
C GLY A 194 27.55 15.14 -22.34
N ASP A 195 26.22 15.15 -22.29
CA ASP A 195 25.36 15.81 -23.29
C ASP A 195 25.12 17.27 -22.88
N THR A 196 24.78 18.11 -23.87
CA THR A 196 24.56 19.53 -23.62
C THR A 196 23.10 19.81 -23.30
N ASP A 197 22.82 20.37 -22.12
CA ASP A 197 21.52 20.91 -21.74
C ASP A 197 21.11 22.09 -22.65
N ARG A 198 19.82 22.44 -22.68
CA ARG A 198 19.31 23.51 -23.56
C ARG A 198 18.44 24.49 -22.82
N LEU A 199 18.62 25.77 -23.11
CA LEU A 199 17.70 26.85 -22.75
C LEU A 199 17.06 27.43 -24.01
N TYR A 200 15.74 27.42 -24.06
CA TYR A 200 14.95 27.97 -25.16
C TYR A 200 14.09 29.12 -24.67
N ARG A 201 14.25 30.28 -25.29
CA ARG A 201 13.39 31.44 -25.07
C ARG A 201 12.13 31.34 -25.92
N ASN A 202 10.96 31.53 -25.33
CA ASN A 202 9.70 31.64 -26.06
C ASN A 202 9.57 33.02 -26.70
N ASN A 203 9.28 33.08 -28.00
CA ASN A 203 9.19 34.35 -28.73
C ASN A 203 7.79 34.99 -28.65
N GLY A 204 6.83 34.33 -28.01
CA GLY A 204 5.43 34.78 -27.89
C GLY A 204 4.59 34.63 -29.16
N ASP A 205 5.12 33.98 -30.19
CA ASP A 205 4.46 33.72 -31.48
C ASP A 205 4.29 32.22 -31.78
N GLY A 206 4.47 31.39 -30.76
CA GLY A 206 4.46 29.93 -30.87
C GLY A 206 5.81 29.31 -31.28
N THR A 207 6.86 30.13 -31.42
CA THR A 207 8.22 29.67 -31.71
C THR A 207 9.18 29.95 -30.55
N PHE A 208 10.30 29.22 -30.54
CA PHE A 208 11.35 29.26 -29.54
C PHE A 208 12.71 29.52 -30.18
N THR A 209 13.54 30.31 -29.49
CA THR A 209 14.92 30.58 -29.86
C THR A 209 15.86 29.85 -28.91
N ASP A 210 16.79 29.04 -29.43
CA ASP A 210 17.85 28.46 -28.62
C ASP A 210 18.79 29.57 -28.12
N VAL A 211 18.74 29.83 -26.81
CA VAL A 211 19.54 30.83 -26.12
C VAL A 211 20.50 30.20 -25.12
N SER A 212 20.82 28.91 -25.30
CA SER A 212 21.74 28.17 -24.42
C SER A 212 23.10 28.86 -24.25
N ALA A 213 23.51 29.71 -25.21
CA ALA A 213 24.72 30.52 -25.11
C ALA A 213 24.72 31.55 -23.95
N TYR A 214 23.57 31.88 -23.35
CA TYR A 214 23.50 32.71 -22.14
C TYR A 214 24.04 31.97 -20.91
N LEU A 215 23.91 30.65 -20.90
CA LEU A 215 24.50 29.77 -19.89
C LEU A 215 25.94 29.47 -20.33
N VAL A 216 26.86 30.36 -19.95
CA VAL A 216 28.31 30.22 -20.19
C VAL A 216 28.83 28.82 -19.81
N SER A 217 30.00 28.41 -20.34
CA SER A 217 30.58 27.06 -20.21
C SER A 217 30.17 26.31 -18.92
N GLY A 218 29.32 25.29 -19.06
CA GLY A 218 28.70 24.60 -17.92
C GLY A 218 27.48 23.73 -18.25
N LEU A 219 27.05 23.72 -19.53
CA LEU A 219 25.92 22.92 -20.02
C LEU A 219 26.26 21.46 -20.34
N ASN A 220 27.54 21.09 -20.36
CA ASN A 220 27.91 19.69 -20.55
C ASN A 220 27.75 18.99 -19.20
N GLY A 221 26.88 17.99 -19.17
CA GLY A 221 26.58 17.24 -17.96
C GLY A 221 25.83 15.95 -18.24
N ALA A 222 25.41 15.29 -17.16
CA ALA A 222 24.41 14.24 -17.19
C ALA A 222 23.19 14.79 -16.47
N GLY A 223 22.62 15.85 -17.06
CA GLY A 223 21.49 16.55 -16.48
C GLY A 223 20.29 15.62 -16.36
N PHE A 224 19.80 15.46 -15.13
CA PHE A 224 18.64 14.61 -14.83
C PHE A 224 17.39 15.46 -14.58
N ILE A 225 17.53 16.51 -13.75
CA ILE A 225 16.46 17.45 -13.43
C ILE A 225 17.01 18.84 -13.18
N ALA A 226 16.33 19.86 -13.71
CA ALA A 226 16.54 21.26 -13.37
C ALA A 226 15.21 21.88 -12.93
N SER A 227 15.27 22.97 -12.16
CA SER A 227 14.12 23.76 -11.75
C SER A 227 14.40 25.25 -11.92
N PHE A 228 13.49 25.97 -12.58
CA PHE A 228 13.38 27.42 -12.44
C PHE A 228 12.85 27.78 -11.05
N ASN A 229 13.52 28.70 -10.34
CA ASN A 229 13.09 29.22 -9.03
C ASN A 229 13.87 30.48 -8.61
N ASP A 230 13.29 31.35 -7.76
CA ASP A 230 13.90 32.60 -7.25
C ASP A 230 14.69 32.37 -5.95
N PHE A 231 15.85 31.69 -6.00
CA PHE A 231 16.48 31.17 -4.76
C PHE A 231 17.06 32.26 -3.84
N ASP A 232 17.41 33.44 -4.38
CA ASP A 232 17.98 34.56 -3.62
C ASP A 232 16.99 35.72 -3.36
N ASN A 233 15.72 35.50 -3.71
CA ASN A 233 14.58 36.38 -3.47
C ASN A 233 14.62 37.73 -4.22
N ASP A 234 15.47 37.89 -5.22
CA ASP A 234 15.62 39.15 -5.94
C ASP A 234 14.48 39.40 -6.96
N GLY A 235 13.73 38.35 -7.30
CA GLY A 235 12.53 38.42 -8.15
C GLY A 235 12.74 38.10 -9.62
N ASP A 236 13.90 37.64 -10.04
CA ASP A 236 14.02 36.90 -11.29
C ASP A 236 14.22 35.39 -11.04
N LEU A 237 13.96 34.58 -12.07
CA LEU A 237 14.04 33.12 -11.94
C LEU A 237 15.44 32.64 -12.29
N ASP A 238 16.05 31.93 -11.35
CA ASP A 238 17.32 31.22 -11.48
C ASP A 238 17.11 29.76 -11.91
N ILE A 239 18.20 29.04 -12.17
CA ILE A 239 18.14 27.63 -12.56
C ILE A 239 19.05 26.80 -11.67
N TYR A 240 18.48 25.86 -10.92
CA TYR A 240 19.23 24.81 -10.23
C TYR A 240 19.13 23.49 -11.01
N LEU A 241 20.26 22.85 -11.31
CA LEU A 241 20.39 21.59 -12.03
C LEU A 241 21.08 20.54 -11.16
N VAL A 242 20.42 19.40 -11.04
CA VAL A 242 20.96 18.17 -10.46
C VAL A 242 21.55 17.31 -11.57
N ASN A 243 22.84 17.01 -11.43
CA ASN A 243 23.60 16.17 -12.36
C ASN A 243 23.83 14.78 -11.76
N ASP A 244 23.76 13.78 -12.62
CA ASP A 244 24.29 12.44 -12.34
C ASP A 244 25.84 12.44 -12.42
N GLU A 245 26.50 11.48 -11.75
CA GLU A 245 27.97 11.47 -11.61
C GLU A 245 28.67 10.73 -12.76
N PHE A 246 29.70 11.38 -13.33
CA PHE A 246 30.63 10.79 -14.31
C PHE A 246 31.96 10.37 -13.67
N ILE A 247 32.79 9.67 -14.46
CA ILE A 247 34.20 9.33 -14.13
C ILE A 247 34.99 10.54 -13.61
N ASN A 248 34.62 11.77 -14.01
CA ASN A 248 35.03 13.01 -13.36
C ASN A 248 33.77 13.75 -12.87
N GLY A 249 33.57 13.89 -11.57
CA GLY A 249 32.38 14.55 -11.01
C GLY A 249 32.20 15.98 -11.52
N ILE A 250 31.13 16.21 -12.30
CA ILE A 250 30.79 17.49 -12.92
C ILE A 250 30.16 18.46 -11.91
N GLY A 251 29.47 17.90 -10.91
CA GLY A 251 28.76 18.61 -9.86
C GLY A 251 27.44 19.24 -10.33
N ASN A 252 26.53 19.47 -9.39
CA ASN A 252 25.32 20.24 -9.62
C ASN A 252 25.65 21.68 -10.06
N LYS A 253 24.69 22.34 -10.72
CA LYS A 253 24.84 23.71 -11.22
C LYS A 253 23.74 24.61 -10.69
N LEU A 254 24.11 25.83 -10.36
CA LEU A 254 23.20 26.92 -10.00
C LEU A 254 23.58 28.10 -10.89
N TRP A 255 22.68 28.49 -11.79
CA TRP A 255 22.82 29.69 -12.60
C TRP A 255 21.96 30.77 -11.99
N ARG A 256 22.61 31.76 -11.36
CA ARG A 256 21.95 32.98 -10.95
C ARG A 256 21.62 33.82 -12.19
N ASN A 257 20.39 34.27 -12.30
CA ASN A 257 19.96 35.21 -13.31
C ASN A 257 20.43 36.61 -12.90
N ASP A 258 21.23 37.26 -13.75
CA ASP A 258 21.72 38.62 -13.48
C ASP A 258 20.98 39.66 -14.35
N GLY A 259 19.94 39.23 -15.05
CA GLY A 259 19.13 40.05 -15.93
C GLY A 259 19.79 40.44 -17.27
N PRO A 260 19.31 41.51 -17.93
CA PRO A 260 19.73 41.89 -19.27
C PRO A 260 21.18 42.39 -19.34
N GLY A 261 21.97 41.84 -20.28
CA GLY A 261 23.40 42.16 -20.45
C GLY A 261 24.12 41.13 -21.33
N CYS A 262 25.45 41.03 -21.27
CA CYS A 262 26.23 39.90 -21.81
C CYS A 262 25.98 39.47 -23.28
N ASN A 263 25.51 40.39 -24.15
CA ASN A 263 25.00 40.10 -25.51
C ASN A 263 23.62 39.40 -25.56
N GLY A 264 22.70 39.81 -24.69
CA GLY A 264 21.32 39.33 -24.63
C GLY A 264 20.87 39.32 -23.18
N TRP A 265 21.24 38.26 -22.46
CA TRP A 265 20.96 38.04 -21.04
C TRP A 265 22.20 37.51 -20.32
N CYS A 266 22.35 37.84 -19.03
CA CYS A 266 23.46 37.38 -18.19
C CYS A 266 22.97 36.30 -17.22
N PHE A 267 23.67 35.17 -17.20
CA PHE A 267 23.61 34.21 -16.09
C PHE A 267 25.01 33.99 -15.54
N THR A 268 25.14 33.90 -14.22
CA THR A 268 26.39 33.53 -13.54
C THR A 268 26.23 32.16 -12.90
N GLN A 269 27.11 31.22 -13.24
CA GLN A 269 27.17 29.94 -12.56
C GLN A 269 27.88 30.13 -11.21
N ILE A 270 27.18 29.87 -10.09
CA ILE A 270 27.65 30.17 -8.74
C ILE A 270 27.60 28.97 -7.78
N ALA A 271 27.36 27.74 -8.28
CA ALA A 271 27.11 26.60 -7.39
C ALA A 271 28.22 26.37 -6.36
N HIS A 272 29.48 26.53 -6.76
CA HIS A 272 30.61 26.33 -5.86
C HIS A 272 30.70 27.45 -4.81
N GLU A 273 30.50 28.70 -5.22
CA GLU A 273 30.47 29.86 -4.32
C GLU A 273 29.30 29.80 -3.34
N ALA A 274 28.16 29.27 -3.77
CA ALA A 274 26.95 29.09 -2.98
C ALA A 274 26.98 27.82 -2.10
N GLY A 275 27.95 26.93 -2.27
CA GLY A 275 27.97 25.64 -1.53
C GLY A 275 26.93 24.63 -2.02
N ALA A 276 26.52 24.72 -3.29
CA ALA A 276 25.50 23.90 -3.93
C ALA A 276 26.03 23.06 -5.11
N ASP A 277 27.35 22.84 -5.21
CA ASP A 277 28.04 22.11 -6.31
C ASP A 277 28.29 20.62 -6.02
N SER A 278 27.48 19.98 -5.18
CA SER A 278 27.62 18.57 -4.80
C SER A 278 27.87 17.66 -6.01
N ARG A 279 28.84 16.76 -5.86
CA ARG A 279 29.36 15.88 -6.93
C ARG A 279 28.97 14.45 -6.64
N LEU A 280 27.72 14.14 -6.94
CA LEU A 280 27.06 12.90 -6.57
C LEU A 280 26.23 12.39 -7.77
N PHE A 281 25.70 11.16 -7.69
CA PHE A 281 24.79 10.57 -8.67
C PHE A 281 23.37 11.14 -8.54
N GLY A 282 23.24 12.46 -8.67
CA GLY A 282 21.98 13.17 -8.46
C GLY A 282 20.91 12.79 -9.50
N MET A 283 19.68 12.54 -9.05
CA MET A 283 18.57 12.09 -9.92
C MET A 283 17.31 12.94 -9.81
N GLY A 284 16.71 13.08 -8.63
CA GLY A 284 15.50 13.87 -8.39
C GLY A 284 15.76 15.13 -7.57
N LEU A 285 14.87 16.12 -7.69
CA LEU A 285 14.97 17.41 -7.00
C LEU A 285 13.61 17.83 -6.45
N ALA A 286 13.54 18.08 -5.15
CA ALA A 286 12.44 18.75 -4.48
C ALA A 286 12.88 20.16 -4.09
N VAL A 287 12.08 21.15 -4.45
CA VAL A 287 12.29 22.57 -4.13
C VAL A 287 11.16 23.05 -3.23
N GLY A 288 11.50 23.69 -2.12
CA GLY A 288 10.50 24.27 -1.22
C GLY A 288 11.11 24.82 0.07
N ASP A 289 10.41 25.76 0.69
CA ASP A 289 10.69 26.31 2.03
C ASP A 289 10.23 25.28 3.08
N TYR A 290 11.14 24.43 3.57
CA TYR A 290 10.76 23.34 4.48
C TYR A 290 10.70 23.79 5.94
N ASP A 291 11.45 24.82 6.32
CA ASP A 291 11.54 25.34 7.69
C ASP A 291 10.77 26.65 7.92
N ASN A 292 10.00 27.08 6.92
CA ASN A 292 9.12 28.25 6.93
C ASN A 292 9.88 29.57 7.19
N ASP A 293 11.13 29.67 6.72
CA ASP A 293 11.97 30.86 6.85
C ASP A 293 11.88 31.82 5.65
N THR A 294 11.11 31.45 4.62
CA THR A 294 10.85 32.15 3.36
C THR A 294 11.94 32.08 2.30
N ASP A 295 12.97 31.26 2.52
CA ASP A 295 13.99 30.94 1.54
C ASP A 295 13.72 29.54 0.94
N LEU A 296 14.11 29.30 -0.32
CA LEU A 296 13.89 27.99 -0.95
C LEU A 296 15.04 27.04 -0.65
N ASP A 297 14.71 25.84 -0.19
CA ASP A 297 15.66 24.75 0.08
C ASP A 297 15.58 23.65 -0.98
N TYR A 298 16.66 22.86 -1.08
CA TYR A 298 16.77 21.79 -2.05
C TYR A 298 17.03 20.44 -1.39
N TYR A 299 16.12 19.49 -1.58
CA TYR A 299 16.39 18.08 -1.33
C TYR A 299 16.58 17.36 -2.66
N TYR A 300 17.68 16.64 -2.83
CA TYR A 300 17.88 15.82 -4.01
C TYR A 300 18.32 14.41 -3.67
N SER A 301 17.82 13.50 -4.48
CA SER A 301 18.10 12.09 -4.37
C SER A 301 19.38 11.71 -5.09
N ASN A 302 19.97 10.59 -4.66
CA ASN A 302 21.29 10.14 -5.06
C ASN A 302 21.40 8.61 -4.94
N VAL A 303 22.50 8.03 -5.41
CA VAL A 303 23.02 6.76 -4.89
C VAL A 303 23.71 7.09 -3.57
N GLY A 304 23.03 6.80 -2.46
CA GLY A 304 23.23 7.35 -1.11
C GLY A 304 24.63 7.85 -0.70
N PRO A 305 24.71 8.90 0.13
CA PRO A 305 23.61 9.57 0.84
C PRO A 305 22.83 10.59 -0.02
N MET A 306 21.56 10.78 0.33
CA MET A 306 20.73 11.91 -0.13
C MET A 306 21.17 13.20 0.60
N GLU A 307 20.98 14.36 -0.02
CA GLU A 307 21.36 15.65 0.56
C GLU A 307 20.19 16.61 0.66
N LEU A 308 20.18 17.41 1.73
CA LEU A 308 19.26 18.51 1.99
C LEU A 308 20.10 19.78 2.13
N LEU A 309 20.05 20.64 1.12
CA LEU A 309 20.69 21.94 1.13
C LEU A 309 19.71 22.96 1.69
N GLN A 310 19.95 23.40 2.92
CA GLN A 310 19.23 24.51 3.53
C GLN A 310 19.83 25.84 3.08
N ASN A 311 18.99 26.78 2.65
CA ASN A 311 19.39 28.12 2.27
C ASN A 311 19.61 28.98 3.53
N ASN A 312 20.70 29.75 3.57
CA ASN A 312 21.03 30.60 4.72
C ASN A 312 20.41 32.01 4.63
N GLY A 313 19.66 32.31 3.56
CA GLY A 313 19.07 33.62 3.28
C GLY A 313 20.07 34.68 2.82
N ASP A 314 21.31 34.29 2.52
CA ASP A 314 22.38 35.15 2.00
C ASP A 314 22.91 34.70 0.62
N GLY A 315 22.17 33.79 -0.03
CA GLY A 315 22.53 33.20 -1.31
C GLY A 315 23.51 32.03 -1.21
N THR A 316 23.75 31.50 0.00
CA THR A 316 24.56 30.30 0.25
C THR A 316 23.75 29.18 0.90
N PHE A 317 24.22 27.95 0.75
CA PHE A 317 23.58 26.74 1.25
C PHE A 317 24.46 25.99 2.26
N VAL A 318 23.81 25.23 3.13
CA VAL A 318 24.45 24.27 4.04
C VAL A 318 23.77 22.90 3.94
N GLU A 319 24.55 21.84 3.84
CA GLU A 319 24.05 20.46 3.85
C GLU A 319 23.65 20.05 5.28
N VAL A 320 22.39 19.63 5.45
CA VAL A 320 21.80 19.31 6.77
C VAL A 320 21.06 17.97 6.82
N ALA A 321 21.12 17.10 5.79
CA ALA A 321 20.28 15.91 5.73
C ALA A 321 20.46 14.95 6.91
N GLU A 322 21.69 14.78 7.41
CA GLU A 322 21.92 13.96 8.60
C GLU A 322 21.30 14.58 9.86
N ALA A 323 21.50 15.89 10.05
CA ALA A 323 20.97 16.63 11.19
C ALA A 323 19.44 16.72 11.17
N ALA A 324 18.86 16.85 9.97
CA ALA A 324 17.42 16.87 9.73
C ALA A 324 16.79 15.46 9.74
N GLY A 325 17.58 14.38 9.64
CA GLY A 325 17.09 13.00 9.70
C GLY A 325 16.60 12.40 8.37
N VAL A 326 17.06 12.93 7.22
CA VAL A 326 16.59 12.58 5.86
C VAL A 326 17.70 12.04 4.93
N GLN A 327 18.93 11.83 5.43
CA GLN A 327 20.12 11.47 4.64
C GLN A 327 20.04 10.13 3.87
N THR A 328 19.18 9.20 4.27
CA THR A 328 18.99 7.86 3.66
C THR A 328 20.25 7.26 3.00
N PRO A 329 21.28 6.91 3.79
CA PRO A 329 22.64 6.61 3.28
C PRO A 329 22.74 5.32 2.43
N ASN A 330 21.81 4.39 2.61
CA ASN A 330 21.84 3.07 1.98
C ASN A 330 20.79 2.88 0.88
N ALA A 331 20.27 3.95 0.28
CA ALA A 331 19.26 3.88 -0.77
C ALA A 331 19.77 4.41 -2.12
N ILE A 332 19.17 3.93 -3.20
CA ILE A 332 19.22 4.52 -4.53
C ILE A 332 17.90 5.29 -4.72
N GLY A 333 17.94 6.58 -4.44
CA GLY A 333 16.78 7.47 -4.54
C GLY A 333 16.58 7.99 -5.95
N TRP A 334 15.34 8.27 -6.33
CA TRP A 334 14.96 8.81 -7.64
C TRP A 334 14.03 10.02 -7.48
N GLY A 335 12.75 9.94 -7.84
CA GLY A 335 11.82 11.05 -7.67
C GLY A 335 11.68 11.47 -6.20
N THR A 336 11.60 12.77 -5.94
CA THR A 336 11.41 13.33 -4.60
C THR A 336 10.56 14.59 -4.65
N VAL A 337 9.74 14.85 -3.63
CA VAL A 337 8.85 16.03 -3.54
C VAL A 337 8.70 16.54 -2.10
N PHE A 338 8.60 17.87 -1.96
CA PHE A 338 8.12 18.53 -0.75
C PHE A 338 6.62 18.83 -0.88
N PHE A 339 5.85 18.48 0.15
CA PHE A 339 4.40 18.73 0.24
C PHE A 339 3.92 18.53 1.68
N ASP A 340 2.80 19.13 2.08
CA ASP A 340 2.22 18.93 3.42
C ASP A 340 1.15 17.83 3.35
N TYR A 341 1.46 16.61 3.82
CA TYR A 341 0.55 15.46 3.68
C TYR A 341 -0.54 15.45 4.75
N ASN A 342 -0.30 16.09 5.90
CA ASN A 342 -1.19 16.05 7.05
C ASN A 342 -1.90 17.39 7.34
N ASN A 343 -1.66 18.40 6.50
CA ASN A 343 -2.16 19.76 6.61
C ASN A 343 -1.76 20.49 7.91
N ASP A 344 -0.64 20.12 8.54
CA ASP A 344 -0.19 20.73 9.80
C ASP A 344 0.57 22.05 9.62
N GLY A 345 0.86 22.44 8.38
CA GLY A 345 1.51 23.69 8.01
C GLY A 345 3.01 23.59 7.76
N TRP A 346 3.57 22.38 7.79
CA TRP A 346 4.98 22.12 7.51
C TRP A 346 5.11 21.20 6.30
N ARG A 347 6.04 21.53 5.40
CA ARG A 347 6.29 20.69 4.22
C ARG A 347 7.03 19.43 4.65
N ASP A 348 6.37 18.30 4.45
CA ASP A 348 6.91 16.96 4.56
C ASP A 348 7.68 16.58 3.28
N LEU A 349 8.39 15.46 3.34
CA LEU A 349 9.24 15.00 2.25
C LEU A 349 8.89 13.55 1.86
N TYR A 350 8.76 13.30 0.56
CA TYR A 350 8.63 11.95 0.01
C TYR A 350 9.75 11.64 -0.96
N LEU A 351 10.34 10.44 -0.82
CA LEU A 351 11.42 9.92 -1.64
C LEU A 351 11.02 8.57 -2.26
N ALA A 352 10.98 8.51 -3.59
CA ALA A 352 10.93 7.26 -4.35
C ALA A 352 12.30 6.56 -4.33
N VAL A 353 12.31 5.27 -4.04
CA VAL A 353 13.53 4.45 -3.92
C VAL A 353 13.46 3.29 -4.90
N ALA A 354 14.51 3.12 -5.68
CA ALA A 354 14.62 2.03 -6.65
C ALA A 354 15.29 0.78 -6.06
N ASP A 355 16.31 0.97 -5.24
CA ASP A 355 17.09 -0.12 -4.64
C ASP A 355 17.83 0.36 -3.37
N THR A 356 18.56 -0.54 -2.71
CA THR A 356 19.57 -0.20 -1.69
C THR A 356 20.97 -0.17 -2.30
N THR A 357 21.90 0.56 -1.67
CA THR A 357 23.26 0.73 -2.23
C THR A 357 24.10 -0.55 -2.16
N ASP A 358 23.77 -1.45 -1.24
CA ASP A 358 24.37 -2.78 -1.10
C ASP A 358 23.62 -3.86 -1.90
N HIS A 359 22.41 -3.56 -2.38
CA HIS A 359 21.47 -4.52 -2.98
C HIS A 359 21.09 -5.71 -2.06
N GLU A 360 21.29 -5.58 -0.75
CA GLU A 360 21.04 -6.63 0.25
C GLU A 360 19.71 -6.41 1.01
N ASP A 361 19.17 -5.19 1.05
CA ASP A 361 17.99 -4.81 1.85
C ASP A 361 16.72 -4.57 1.00
N ILE A 362 15.55 -4.46 1.68
CA ILE A 362 14.30 -4.00 1.04
C ILE A 362 14.39 -2.50 0.80
N ALA A 363 14.45 -2.14 -0.47
CA ALA A 363 14.19 -0.79 -0.93
C ALA A 363 12.70 -0.48 -0.78
N ALA A 364 12.36 0.50 0.05
CA ALA A 364 11.01 1.04 0.16
C ALA A 364 11.04 2.55 0.03
N ASN A 365 10.01 3.13 -0.57
CA ASN A 365 9.83 4.57 -0.61
C ASN A 365 9.73 5.13 0.82
N GLN A 366 10.20 6.37 1.01
CA GLN A 366 10.27 7.00 2.32
C GLN A 366 9.34 8.20 2.37
N LEU A 367 8.48 8.25 3.38
CA LEU A 367 7.72 9.44 3.77
C LEU A 367 8.30 9.97 5.09
N PHE A 368 8.66 11.23 5.12
CA PHE A 368 9.25 11.92 6.26
C PHE A 368 8.32 13.05 6.70
N ARG A 369 7.79 12.95 7.92
CA ARG A 369 7.00 14.01 8.53
C ARG A 369 7.92 15.10 9.07
N ASN A 370 7.67 16.35 8.72
CA ASN A 370 8.38 17.50 9.28
C ASN A 370 7.89 17.79 10.71
N ASN A 371 8.81 17.92 11.66
CA ASN A 371 8.47 18.15 13.07
C ASN A 371 8.29 19.65 13.41
N GLY A 372 8.58 20.55 12.46
CA GLY A 372 8.50 22.00 12.64
C GLY A 372 9.65 22.61 13.45
N ASP A 373 10.75 21.88 13.61
CA ASP A 373 11.95 22.30 14.35
C ASP A 373 13.25 22.09 13.55
N GLY A 374 13.14 21.94 12.23
CA GLY A 374 14.25 21.63 11.32
C GLY A 374 14.57 20.14 11.23
N THR A 375 13.82 19.28 11.91
CA THR A 375 14.00 17.81 11.85
C THR A 375 12.78 17.11 11.28
N PHE A 376 13.00 15.89 10.77
CA PHE A 376 11.99 15.02 10.23
C PHE A 376 11.92 13.68 10.98
N THR A 377 10.73 13.09 10.99
CA THR A 377 10.46 11.74 11.49
C THR A 377 9.97 10.86 10.34
N LYS A 378 10.65 9.74 10.07
CA LYS A 378 10.16 8.74 9.10
C LYS A 378 8.79 8.21 9.52
N VAL A 379 7.80 8.28 8.63
CA VAL A 379 6.47 7.69 8.81
C VAL A 379 6.56 6.19 8.55
N ALA A 380 6.91 5.44 9.59
CA ALA A 380 7.24 4.02 9.48
C ALA A 380 6.03 3.08 9.36
N CYS A 381 4.89 3.46 9.96
CA CYS A 381 3.70 2.60 10.05
C CYS A 381 2.52 3.13 9.23
N ASN A 382 1.67 2.20 8.76
CA ASN A 382 0.37 2.48 8.12
C ASN A 382 0.49 3.48 6.97
N ASN A 383 1.39 3.22 6.03
CA ASN A 383 1.58 4.06 4.86
C ASN A 383 1.80 3.17 3.64
N GLU A 384 0.76 3.00 2.80
CA GLU A 384 0.92 2.17 1.59
C GLU A 384 1.79 2.84 0.53
N ALA A 385 2.05 4.15 0.65
CA ALA A 385 3.01 4.85 -0.20
C ALA A 385 4.48 4.47 0.09
N SER A 386 4.76 3.69 1.14
CA SER A 386 6.07 3.03 1.36
C SER A 386 6.25 1.83 0.41
N ASP A 387 6.06 2.02 -0.90
CA ASP A 387 6.11 0.93 -1.88
C ASP A 387 7.50 0.30 -1.93
N VAL A 388 7.54 -1.03 -1.92
CA VAL A 388 8.75 -1.86 -2.03
C VAL A 388 9.20 -2.08 -3.46
N ARG A 389 8.36 -1.69 -4.43
CA ARG A 389 8.70 -1.80 -5.85
C ARG A 389 9.74 -0.75 -6.19
N PRO A 390 10.67 -1.07 -7.11
CA PRO A 390 11.63 -0.08 -7.57
C PRO A 390 10.94 1.14 -8.16
N SER A 391 10.89 2.23 -7.39
CA SER A 391 10.14 3.44 -7.72
C SER A 391 11.09 4.51 -8.26
N LEU A 392 10.65 5.22 -9.30
CA LEU A 392 11.50 6.13 -10.07
C LEU A 392 10.93 7.54 -10.18
N GLY A 393 9.66 7.70 -10.55
CA GLY A 393 9.01 9.01 -10.64
C GLY A 393 8.05 9.24 -9.49
N VAL A 394 7.83 10.51 -9.09
CA VAL A 394 6.71 10.91 -8.22
C VAL A 394 6.14 12.25 -8.68
N ALA A 395 4.82 12.40 -8.63
CA ALA A 395 4.14 13.69 -8.74
C ALA A 395 2.98 13.75 -7.75
N TYR A 396 2.61 14.95 -7.30
CA TYR A 396 1.49 15.15 -6.38
C TYR A 396 0.38 16.03 -6.98
N ALA A 397 -0.85 15.79 -6.51
CA ALA A 397 -2.06 16.55 -6.81
C ALA A 397 -3.17 16.22 -5.79
N ASP A 398 -4.21 17.04 -5.67
CA ASP A 398 -5.44 16.68 -4.94
C ASP A 398 -6.49 16.23 -5.97
N TYR A 399 -6.40 14.96 -6.39
CA TYR A 399 -7.09 14.50 -7.60
C TYR A 399 -8.60 14.32 -7.39
N ASP A 400 -9.03 14.11 -6.14
CA ASP A 400 -10.43 13.92 -5.74
C ASP A 400 -11.05 15.14 -5.04
N ARG A 401 -10.26 16.22 -4.89
CA ARG A 401 -10.60 17.51 -4.28
C ARG A 401 -11.10 17.40 -2.85
N ASP A 402 -10.56 16.47 -2.08
CA ASP A 402 -10.86 16.36 -0.66
C ASP A 402 -9.97 17.25 0.23
N GLY A 403 -8.97 17.90 -0.35
CA GLY A 403 -8.04 18.82 0.30
C GLY A 403 -6.82 18.17 0.92
N TRP A 404 -6.64 16.87 0.68
CA TRP A 404 -5.49 16.10 1.14
C TRP A 404 -4.70 15.67 -0.07
N VAL A 405 -3.47 16.15 -0.19
CA VAL A 405 -2.65 15.93 -1.38
C VAL A 405 -2.30 14.45 -1.53
N ASP A 406 -2.53 13.93 -2.72
CA ASP A 406 -2.30 12.55 -3.16
C ASP A 406 -1.00 12.41 -3.96
N LEU A 407 -0.55 11.16 -4.18
CA LEU A 407 0.67 10.87 -4.93
C LEU A 407 0.41 9.93 -6.10
N VAL A 408 1.07 10.18 -7.24
CA VAL A 408 1.28 9.17 -8.28
C VAL A 408 2.76 8.82 -8.39
N VAL A 409 3.07 7.53 -8.24
CA VAL A 409 4.43 6.99 -8.25
C VAL A 409 4.61 6.10 -9.46
N GLY A 410 5.73 6.26 -10.17
CA GLY A 410 6.08 5.41 -11.30
C GLY A 410 7.07 4.33 -10.90
N ASN A 411 6.67 3.07 -11.01
CA ASN A 411 7.47 1.90 -10.67
C ASN A 411 8.12 1.29 -11.93
N MET A 412 9.40 0.97 -11.86
CA MET A 412 10.13 0.25 -12.90
C MET A 412 9.42 -1.08 -13.18
N ASP A 413 9.12 -1.35 -14.45
CA ASP A 413 8.48 -2.58 -14.96
C ASP A 413 7.09 -2.95 -14.39
N GLU A 414 6.52 -2.13 -13.48
CA GLU A 414 5.22 -2.37 -12.83
C GLU A 414 4.20 -1.23 -13.04
N GLY A 415 4.56 -0.21 -13.82
CA GLY A 415 3.66 0.89 -14.17
C GLY A 415 3.50 1.93 -13.07
N TYR A 416 2.37 2.63 -13.06
CA TYR A 416 2.11 3.72 -12.12
C TYR A 416 1.15 3.30 -11.03
N ARG A 417 1.34 3.89 -9.86
CA ARG A 417 0.46 3.74 -8.71
C ARG A 417 -0.06 5.07 -8.20
N LEU A 418 -1.36 5.13 -8.01
CA LEU A 418 -2.06 6.24 -7.37
C LEU A 418 -2.27 5.90 -5.90
N TYR A 419 -1.76 6.77 -5.03
CA TYR A 419 -1.91 6.70 -3.58
C TYR A 419 -2.79 7.83 -3.10
N ARG A 420 -3.98 7.46 -2.61
CA ARG A 420 -4.93 8.41 -2.05
C ARG A 420 -4.58 8.70 -0.59
N ASN A 421 -4.49 9.97 -0.23
CA ASN A 421 -4.29 10.41 1.14
C ASN A 421 -5.57 10.21 1.97
N GLN A 422 -5.42 9.61 3.14
CA GLN A 422 -6.53 9.26 4.03
C GLN A 422 -6.36 9.84 5.43
N THR A 423 -5.38 10.72 5.61
CA THR A 423 -5.05 11.35 6.90
C THR A 423 -6.23 12.11 7.49
N ALA A 424 -7.18 12.58 6.68
CA ALA A 424 -8.47 13.15 7.09
C ALA A 424 -9.30 12.26 8.04
N GLN A 425 -9.06 10.95 8.03
CA GLN A 425 -9.76 9.99 8.90
C GLN A 425 -9.19 9.95 10.32
N THR A 426 -7.94 10.39 10.48
CA THR A 426 -7.20 10.38 11.75
C THR A 426 -6.93 11.79 12.29
N GLU A 427 -6.85 12.78 11.41
CA GLU A 427 -6.57 14.17 11.72
C GLU A 427 -7.69 15.10 11.22
N ASN A 428 -7.85 16.25 11.88
CA ASN A 428 -8.86 17.26 11.54
C ASN A 428 -8.19 18.61 11.33
N ASN A 429 -7.12 18.62 10.55
CA ASN A 429 -6.43 19.83 10.14
C ASN A 429 -7.16 20.50 8.98
N HIS A 430 -7.01 21.81 8.91
CA HIS A 430 -7.59 22.68 7.92
C HIS A 430 -6.60 22.96 6.81
N TRP A 431 -7.10 23.23 5.61
CA TRP A 431 -6.27 23.44 4.44
C TRP A 431 -6.76 24.61 3.60
N LEU A 432 -5.95 25.06 2.64
CA LEU A 432 -6.31 26.06 1.65
C LEU A 432 -5.63 25.70 0.32
N ALA A 433 -6.40 25.57 -0.75
CA ALA A 433 -5.85 25.38 -2.09
C ALA A 433 -6.06 26.64 -2.94
N LEU A 434 -5.00 27.10 -3.61
CA LEU A 434 -5.01 28.34 -4.40
C LEU A 434 -4.50 28.09 -5.82
N GLU A 435 -5.40 28.23 -6.78
CA GLU A 435 -5.11 28.25 -8.21
C GLU A 435 -4.89 29.71 -8.64
N LEU A 436 -3.72 30.00 -9.21
CA LEU A 436 -3.37 31.32 -9.72
C LEU A 436 -3.54 31.36 -11.24
N VAL A 437 -4.07 32.48 -11.74
CA VAL A 437 -4.22 32.71 -13.19
C VAL A 437 -3.60 34.06 -13.53
N GLY A 438 -2.49 34.03 -14.23
CA GLY A 438 -1.80 35.22 -14.72
C GLY A 438 -2.57 35.93 -15.83
N ALA A 439 -2.13 37.16 -16.12
CA ALA A 439 -2.63 37.95 -17.23
C ALA A 439 -1.64 39.05 -17.61
N GLY A 440 -1.69 39.50 -18.86
CA GLY A 440 -0.89 40.64 -19.31
C GLY A 440 0.59 40.33 -19.36
N ARG A 441 1.37 40.85 -18.40
CA ARG A 441 2.82 40.61 -18.27
C ARG A 441 3.17 39.41 -17.39
N VAL A 442 2.17 38.83 -16.74
CA VAL A 442 2.33 37.61 -15.96
C VAL A 442 1.86 36.45 -16.83
N ASN A 443 2.73 35.45 -17.03
CA ASN A 443 2.41 34.22 -17.75
C ASN A 443 1.15 33.56 -17.17
N ARG A 444 0.35 32.90 -18.02
CA ARG A 444 -0.99 32.41 -17.66
C ARG A 444 -0.97 31.46 -16.47
N ASP A 445 -0.02 30.55 -16.44
CA ASP A 445 0.16 29.55 -15.39
C ASP A 445 0.71 30.14 -14.07
N ALA A 446 1.05 31.44 -14.05
CA ALA A 446 1.59 32.17 -12.91
C ALA A 446 2.88 31.56 -12.32
N VAL A 447 3.66 30.85 -13.15
CA VAL A 447 4.97 30.31 -12.76
C VAL A 447 5.88 31.46 -12.30
N GLY A 448 6.56 31.27 -11.18
CA GLY A 448 7.36 32.29 -10.48
C GLY A 448 6.56 33.19 -9.53
N ALA A 449 5.24 33.03 -9.42
CA ALA A 449 4.46 33.72 -8.39
C ALA A 449 4.71 33.09 -7.01
N ARG A 450 4.86 33.93 -5.99
CA ARG A 450 5.02 33.51 -4.59
C ARG A 450 3.79 33.81 -3.77
N VAL A 451 3.33 32.81 -3.03
CA VAL A 451 2.14 32.86 -2.18
C VAL A 451 2.59 32.75 -0.73
N TYR A 452 2.28 33.78 0.05
CA TYR A 452 2.50 33.83 1.47
C TYR A 452 1.17 33.63 2.19
N VAL A 453 1.13 32.68 3.12
CA VAL A 453 -0.04 32.41 3.96
C VAL A 453 0.32 32.67 5.42
N GLU A 454 -0.45 33.54 6.06
CA GLU A 454 -0.30 33.86 7.48
C GLU A 454 -1.60 33.58 8.24
N THR A 455 -1.52 32.81 9.32
CA THR A 455 -2.67 32.53 10.19
C THR A 455 -2.61 33.37 11.46
N ALA A 456 -3.76 33.49 12.15
CA ALA A 456 -3.84 34.25 13.40
C ALA A 456 -3.01 33.64 14.56
N ASN A 457 -2.72 32.33 14.52
CA ASN A 457 -1.84 31.65 15.48
C ASN A 457 -0.34 31.79 15.16
N GLY A 458 0.02 32.54 14.11
CA GLY A 458 1.40 32.88 13.80
C GLY A 458 2.13 31.93 12.87
N LEU A 459 1.45 30.93 12.29
CA LEU A 459 2.00 30.12 11.22
C LEU A 459 2.17 31.02 9.98
N ARG A 460 3.34 30.90 9.36
CA ARG A 460 3.71 31.59 8.13
C ARG A 460 4.30 30.57 7.20
N GLN A 461 3.84 30.56 5.96
CA GLN A 461 4.30 29.66 4.91
C GLN A 461 4.53 30.47 3.65
N MET A 462 5.51 30.05 2.84
CA MET A 462 5.73 30.55 1.50
C MET A 462 5.76 29.39 0.52
N GLN A 463 5.10 29.55 -0.63
CA GLN A 463 5.20 28.61 -1.75
C GLN A 463 5.36 29.36 -3.05
N GLU A 464 6.20 28.86 -3.95
CA GLU A 464 6.39 29.36 -5.30
C GLU A 464 5.74 28.43 -6.32
N VAL A 465 5.08 29.00 -7.32
CA VAL A 465 4.55 28.22 -8.44
C VAL A 465 5.71 27.78 -9.35
N ILE A 466 6.06 26.50 -9.26
CA ILE A 466 7.15 25.87 -10.02
C ILE A 466 6.56 24.87 -11.02
N ASN A 467 7.03 24.89 -12.28
CA ASN A 467 6.69 23.90 -13.29
C ASN A 467 7.94 23.14 -13.78
N GLY A 468 7.96 21.83 -13.58
CA GLY A 468 9.13 20.98 -13.76
C GLY A 468 9.94 20.84 -12.47
N ALA A 469 9.42 20.01 -11.58
CA ALA A 469 10.03 19.61 -10.31
C ALA A 469 9.88 18.09 -10.13
N SER A 470 10.61 17.50 -9.19
CA SER A 470 10.84 16.05 -9.14
C SER A 470 11.47 15.50 -10.43
N LEU A 471 11.72 14.20 -10.47
CA LEU A 471 12.36 13.59 -11.65
C LEU A 471 11.34 13.33 -12.76
N GLY A 472 11.42 14.08 -13.86
CA GLY A 472 10.66 13.83 -15.10
C GLY A 472 9.17 14.11 -14.98
N ALA A 473 8.73 14.69 -13.87
CA ALA A 473 7.34 14.81 -13.47
C ALA A 473 6.81 16.26 -13.55
N GLY A 474 5.48 16.38 -13.67
CA GLY A 474 4.73 17.62 -13.57
C GLY A 474 3.70 17.54 -12.45
N ASN A 475 3.97 18.20 -11.32
CA ASN A 475 3.00 18.37 -10.24
C ASN A 475 1.84 19.27 -10.70
N GLU A 476 0.71 19.20 -9.99
CA GLU A 476 -0.34 20.21 -10.14
C GLU A 476 0.20 21.60 -9.72
N LEU A 477 -0.09 22.65 -10.50
CA LEU A 477 0.37 24.02 -10.22
C LEU A 477 -0.39 24.73 -9.08
N THR A 478 -1.49 24.15 -8.62
CA THR A 478 -2.23 24.66 -7.46
C THR A 478 -1.38 24.56 -6.20
N GLN A 479 -1.37 25.65 -5.43
CA GLN A 479 -0.61 25.72 -4.18
C GLN A 479 -1.48 25.26 -3.01
N TYR A 480 -0.97 24.33 -2.20
CA TYR A 480 -1.70 23.69 -1.10
C TYR A 480 -1.06 24.07 0.23
N PHE A 481 -1.82 24.72 1.11
CA PHE A 481 -1.36 25.16 2.42
C PHE A 481 -2.13 24.44 3.52
N GLY A 482 -1.42 23.70 4.38
CA GLY A 482 -1.96 23.27 5.66
C GLY A 482 -2.08 24.45 6.62
N LEU A 483 -3.19 24.53 7.33
CA LEU A 483 -3.49 25.59 8.29
C LEU A 483 -3.53 25.06 9.72
N GLY A 484 -3.26 23.77 9.93
CA GLY A 484 -3.43 23.10 11.21
C GLY A 484 -4.85 23.32 11.73
N GLN A 485 -4.99 24.01 12.86
CA GLN A 485 -6.29 24.30 13.46
C GLN A 485 -6.86 25.69 13.11
N ALA A 486 -6.20 26.46 12.23
CA ALA A 486 -6.68 27.78 11.84
C ALA A 486 -7.80 27.68 10.79
N GLU A 487 -8.95 28.29 11.08
CA GLU A 487 -10.11 28.32 10.16
C GLU A 487 -10.00 29.39 9.07
N MET A 488 -8.99 30.26 9.15
CA MET A 488 -8.78 31.36 8.21
C MET A 488 -7.33 31.83 8.17
N ALA A 489 -6.97 32.42 7.04
CA ALA A 489 -5.64 32.99 6.80
C ALA A 489 -5.71 34.35 6.08
N THR A 490 -4.57 35.03 6.09
CA THR A 490 -4.26 36.12 5.16
C THR A 490 -3.37 35.56 4.06
N VAL A 491 -3.73 35.79 2.82
CA VAL A 491 -2.99 35.34 1.64
C VAL A 491 -2.38 36.57 0.97
N THR A 492 -1.08 36.56 0.71
CA THR A 492 -0.42 37.58 -0.11
C THR A 492 0.26 36.91 -1.29
N VAL A 493 -0.07 37.34 -2.51
CA VAL A 493 0.59 36.85 -3.73
C VAL A 493 1.52 37.94 -4.24
N ARG A 494 2.81 37.62 -4.40
CA ARG A 494 3.79 38.38 -5.17
C ARG A 494 3.84 37.76 -6.56
N TRP A 495 3.42 38.52 -7.56
CA TRP A 495 3.44 38.08 -8.95
C TRP A 495 4.84 38.27 -9.57
N PRO A 496 5.17 37.57 -10.67
CA PRO A 496 6.47 37.67 -11.34
C PRO A 496 6.86 39.10 -11.73
N ASP A 497 5.89 39.95 -12.07
CA ASP A 497 6.14 41.36 -12.38
C ASP A 497 6.43 42.26 -11.16
N GLY A 498 6.53 41.67 -9.97
CA GLY A 498 6.76 42.33 -8.70
C GLY A 498 5.52 42.94 -8.05
N THR A 499 4.35 42.90 -8.69
CA THR A 499 3.11 43.39 -8.07
C THR A 499 2.65 42.46 -6.94
N GLN A 500 1.97 43.04 -5.94
CA GLN A 500 1.47 42.28 -4.80
C GLN A 500 -0.05 42.43 -4.65
N GLN A 501 -0.70 41.34 -4.26
CA GLN A 501 -2.11 41.28 -3.95
C GLN A 501 -2.34 40.58 -2.60
N THR A 502 -2.97 41.28 -1.66
CA THR A 502 -3.27 40.74 -0.32
C THR A 502 -4.78 40.57 -0.12
N LEU A 503 -5.16 39.38 0.32
CA LEU A 503 -6.52 38.97 0.62
C LEU A 503 -6.59 38.58 2.09
N LYS A 504 -7.49 39.21 2.84
CA LYS A 504 -7.65 38.99 4.28
C LYS A 504 -8.85 38.11 4.54
N GLN A 505 -8.78 37.33 5.62
CA GLN A 505 -9.91 36.49 6.09
C GLN A 505 -10.33 35.45 5.04
N VAL A 506 -9.35 34.84 4.36
CA VAL A 506 -9.58 33.73 3.45
C VAL A 506 -9.95 32.51 4.29
N ILE A 507 -11.10 31.89 3.98
CA ILE A 507 -11.69 30.81 4.80
C ILE A 507 -11.01 29.50 4.43
N ALA A 508 -10.69 28.67 5.42
CA ALA A 508 -10.11 27.36 5.23
C ALA A 508 -11.08 26.33 4.59
N ASN A 509 -10.53 25.17 4.24
CA ASN A 509 -11.16 23.98 3.65
C ASN A 509 -11.86 24.29 2.32
N ARG A 510 -11.18 25.08 1.49
CA ARG A 510 -11.72 25.58 0.22
C ARG A 510 -10.62 25.65 -0.82
N ARG A 511 -11.04 25.40 -2.05
CA ARG A 511 -10.25 25.65 -3.25
C ARG A 511 -10.67 26.98 -3.86
N TYR A 512 -9.70 27.84 -4.11
CA TYR A 512 -9.91 29.17 -4.68
C TYR A 512 -9.16 29.35 -5.99
N ARG A 513 -9.71 30.18 -6.87
CA ARG A 513 -9.01 30.77 -8.01
C ARG A 513 -8.78 32.25 -7.76
N LEU A 514 -7.55 32.71 -7.98
CA LEU A 514 -7.18 34.13 -7.99
C LEU A 514 -6.64 34.51 -9.36
N GLN A 515 -7.31 35.44 -10.03
CA GLN A 515 -6.82 36.02 -11.27
C GLN A 515 -5.98 37.28 -10.99
N TYR A 516 -4.87 37.44 -11.69
CA TYR A 516 -4.03 38.64 -11.64
C TYR A 516 -4.86 39.91 -11.84
N GLY A 517 -4.68 40.88 -10.94
CA GLY A 517 -5.40 42.16 -10.94
C GLY A 517 -6.82 42.10 -10.37
N ALA A 518 -7.36 40.92 -10.08
CA ALA A 518 -8.68 40.80 -9.44
C ALA A 518 -8.63 41.24 -7.97
N THR A 519 -9.75 41.72 -7.44
CA THR A 519 -9.89 42.16 -6.03
C THR A 519 -10.56 41.12 -5.13
N GLU A 520 -11.09 40.04 -5.70
CA GLU A 520 -11.84 39.00 -5.00
C GLU A 520 -11.39 37.60 -5.44
N LEU A 521 -11.44 36.64 -4.51
CA LEU A 521 -11.21 35.22 -4.78
C LEU A 521 -12.49 34.58 -5.33
N GLN A 522 -12.34 33.76 -6.38
CA GLN A 522 -13.40 32.87 -6.83
C GLN A 522 -13.33 31.55 -6.05
N VAL A 523 -14.42 31.14 -5.39
CA VAL A 523 -14.52 29.80 -4.80
C VAL A 523 -14.78 28.79 -5.92
N ILE A 524 -13.90 27.80 -6.08
CA ILE A 524 -14.06 26.71 -7.04
C ILE A 524 -14.84 25.56 -6.40
N ASP A 525 -14.51 25.24 -5.15
CA ASP A 525 -15.18 24.19 -4.38
C ASP A 525 -15.30 24.58 -2.89
N GLU A 526 -16.43 24.25 -2.28
CA GLU A 526 -16.62 24.30 -0.84
C GLU A 526 -16.30 22.89 -0.33
N GLY A 527 -15.08 22.66 0.19
CA GLY A 527 -14.57 21.33 0.52
C GLY A 527 -15.57 20.46 1.26
N LYS A 528 -15.60 19.16 0.95
CA LYS A 528 -16.45 18.19 1.64
C LYS A 528 -16.13 18.26 3.13
N ALA A 529 -17.02 18.87 3.92
CA ALA A 529 -16.82 19.01 5.36
C ALA A 529 -16.47 17.65 5.98
N ALA A 530 -15.32 17.58 6.65
CA ALA A 530 -14.90 16.42 7.42
C ALA A 530 -16.06 15.97 8.33
N GLY A 531 -16.57 14.76 8.08
CA GLY A 531 -17.48 14.09 8.99
C GLY A 531 -18.92 14.63 9.08
N THR A 532 -19.64 14.68 7.96
CA THR A 532 -20.98 14.07 8.00
C THR A 532 -21.06 13.01 6.93
N ASN A 533 -20.88 11.74 7.31
CA ASN A 533 -21.47 10.66 6.57
C ASN A 533 -22.94 11.03 6.38
N SER A 534 -23.32 11.35 5.15
CA SER A 534 -24.71 11.26 4.76
C SER A 534 -25.09 9.80 4.92
N ALA A 535 -25.55 9.45 6.13
CA ALA A 535 -26.45 8.33 6.30
C ALA A 535 -27.47 8.43 5.16
N PRO A 536 -27.81 7.34 4.47
CA PRO A 536 -28.81 7.38 3.41
C PRO A 536 -29.99 8.16 3.95
N LYS A 537 -30.38 9.25 3.26
CA LYS A 537 -31.61 9.98 3.58
C LYS A 537 -32.76 9.01 3.36
N PHE A 538 -33.04 8.17 4.37
CA PHE A 538 -34.29 7.49 4.50
C PHE A 538 -35.32 8.60 4.70
N ASN A 539 -35.99 8.94 3.60
CA ASN A 539 -37.22 9.72 3.63
C ASN A 539 -38.27 8.92 4.41
N PHE A 540 -38.22 8.98 5.73
CA PHE A 540 -39.39 8.67 6.54
C PHE A 540 -40.37 9.82 6.37
N GLN A 541 -41.37 9.61 5.50
CA GLN A 541 -42.60 10.38 5.58
C GLN A 541 -43.24 10.08 6.94
N PHE A 542 -43.06 10.99 7.90
CA PHE A 542 -43.81 10.96 9.14
C PHE A 542 -45.30 11.19 8.82
N THR A 543 -46.08 10.11 8.92
CA THR A 543 -47.54 10.23 8.91
C THR A 543 -48.03 10.64 10.31
N PRO A 544 -49.20 11.32 10.42
CA PRO A 544 -49.77 11.76 11.70
C PRO A 544 -50.02 10.64 12.74
N ALA A 545 -49.85 9.37 12.38
CA ALA A 545 -50.00 8.23 13.29
C ALA A 545 -48.83 8.06 14.28
N MET A 546 -47.65 8.64 14.03
CA MET A 546 -46.47 8.47 14.89
C MET A 546 -46.44 9.41 16.12
N TRP A 547 -47.35 10.37 16.22
CA TRP A 547 -47.56 11.18 17.43
C TRP A 547 -48.45 10.47 18.48
N GLY A 548 -49.08 9.35 18.14
CA GLY A 548 -50.02 8.63 19.02
C GLY A 548 -49.39 7.63 19.99
N ALA A 549 -48.19 7.10 19.71
CA ALA A 549 -47.59 6.02 20.50
C ALA A 549 -46.60 6.50 21.59
N GLY A 550 -46.00 7.68 21.43
CA GLY A 550 -45.08 8.26 22.40
C GLY A 550 -45.76 8.81 23.67
N LEU A 551 -47.04 9.20 23.57
CA LEU A 551 -47.78 9.78 24.70
C LEU A 551 -48.40 8.72 25.63
N THR A 552 -48.54 7.46 25.18
CA THR A 552 -49.13 6.37 25.98
C THR A 552 -48.10 5.72 26.92
N LEU A 553 -46.81 5.70 26.56
CA LEU A 553 -45.75 5.18 27.43
C LEU A 553 -45.40 6.13 28.59
N LEU A 554 -45.52 7.45 28.39
CA LEU A 554 -45.26 8.46 29.43
C LEU A 554 -46.39 8.58 30.46
N LEU A 555 -47.61 8.18 30.12
CA LEU A 555 -48.76 8.18 31.05
C LEU A 555 -48.88 6.89 31.88
N LEU A 556 -48.22 5.78 31.48
CA LEU A 556 -48.19 4.54 32.26
C LEU A 556 -47.14 4.54 33.39
N PHE A 557 -46.07 5.33 33.28
CA PHE A 557 -45.09 5.50 34.37
C PHE A 557 -45.50 6.54 35.43
N GLY A 558 -46.42 7.46 35.10
CA GLY A 558 -46.92 8.48 36.03
C GLY A 558 -48.05 8.02 36.98
N ALA A 559 -48.64 6.84 36.77
CA ALA A 559 -49.86 6.40 37.46
C ALA A 559 -49.65 5.40 38.62
N LEU A 560 -48.42 4.93 38.88
CA LEU A 560 -48.12 4.02 39.99
C LEU A 560 -47.72 4.72 41.31
N ILE A 561 -47.62 6.05 41.32
CA ILE A 561 -47.30 6.85 42.51
C ILE A 561 -48.33 7.97 42.70
N VAL A 562 -49.62 7.67 42.86
CA VAL A 562 -50.58 8.45 43.70
C VAL A 562 -51.84 7.58 43.85
N GLY A 563 -52.05 6.96 45.01
CA GLY A 563 -53.19 6.05 45.20
C GLY A 563 -53.50 5.60 46.63
N ARG A 564 -53.67 6.57 47.55
CA ARG A 564 -54.48 6.50 48.79
C ARG A 564 -54.16 5.40 49.82
N PHE A 565 -53.60 5.80 50.97
CA PHE A 565 -54.13 5.37 52.28
C PHE A 565 -54.16 6.55 53.26
N ASN A 566 -55.36 6.87 53.74
CA ASN A 566 -55.65 7.84 54.78
C ASN A 566 -56.00 7.04 56.04
N ALA A 567 -55.25 7.20 57.14
CA ALA A 567 -55.76 7.31 58.52
C ALA A 567 -54.65 7.09 59.58
N ARG A 568 -54.35 8.18 60.31
CA ARG A 568 -54.11 8.32 61.76
C ARG A 568 -53.18 7.35 62.53
N ALA A 569 -52.17 8.01 63.12
CA ALA A 569 -51.65 7.89 64.49
C ALA A 569 -50.60 6.81 64.81
N GLY A 570 -49.47 7.28 65.38
CA GLY A 570 -48.54 6.46 66.15
C GLY A 570 -47.08 6.68 65.77
N ALA A 571 -46.35 7.41 66.60
CA ALA A 571 -44.94 7.74 66.43
C ALA A 571 -44.01 6.51 66.48
N GLY A 572 -42.91 6.57 65.73
CA GLY A 572 -41.80 5.62 65.83
C GLY A 572 -40.74 5.90 64.78
N VAL A 573 -39.73 6.71 65.15
CA VAL A 573 -38.51 6.89 64.36
C VAL A 573 -37.75 5.56 64.34
N LEU A 574 -37.62 4.94 63.18
CA LEU A 574 -36.58 3.95 62.91
C LEU A 574 -35.86 4.34 61.61
N SER A 575 -34.55 4.45 61.77
CA SER A 575 -33.52 4.96 60.88
C SER A 575 -33.41 4.19 59.57
N ALA A 576 -33.04 4.91 58.51
CA ALA A 576 -32.67 4.42 57.19
C ALA A 576 -31.32 3.65 57.21
N GLY A 577 -31.22 2.62 58.06
CA GLY A 577 -30.06 1.75 58.21
C GLY A 577 -30.29 0.30 57.79
N VAL A 578 -31.47 -0.05 57.25
CA VAL A 578 -31.83 -1.46 56.94
C VAL A 578 -32.18 -1.71 55.47
N LEU A 579 -32.34 -0.67 54.63
CA LEU A 579 -32.63 -0.85 53.21
C LEU A 579 -31.41 -0.91 52.27
N SER A 580 -30.20 -0.62 52.77
CA SER A 580 -28.97 -0.75 51.97
C SER A 580 -28.33 -2.14 52.08
N LEU A 581 -28.72 -2.93 53.08
CA LEU A 581 -28.23 -4.30 53.27
C LEU A 581 -29.17 -5.36 52.68
N THR A 582 -30.39 -5.00 52.26
CA THR A 582 -31.34 -5.96 51.67
C THR A 582 -31.38 -5.92 50.15
N VAL A 583 -31.07 -4.81 49.48
CA VAL A 583 -30.93 -4.81 48.01
C VAL A 583 -29.56 -5.31 47.56
N ALA A 584 -28.49 -5.00 48.32
CA ALA A 584 -27.18 -5.60 48.11
C ALA A 584 -27.21 -7.11 48.41
N ALA A 585 -27.93 -7.56 49.45
CA ALA A 585 -28.12 -8.99 49.71
C ALA A 585 -29.12 -9.66 48.73
N TYR A 586 -30.09 -8.95 48.15
CA TYR A 586 -31.01 -9.53 47.14
C TYR A 586 -30.39 -9.58 45.74
N LEU A 587 -29.45 -8.68 45.42
CA LEU A 587 -28.63 -8.75 44.21
C LEU A 587 -27.41 -9.66 44.38
N ALA A 588 -26.86 -9.81 45.60
CA ALA A 588 -25.81 -10.78 45.92
C ALA A 588 -26.33 -12.18 46.32
N ALA A 589 -27.65 -12.36 46.43
CA ALA A 589 -28.31 -13.65 46.69
C ALA A 589 -29.39 -13.99 45.65
N GLN A 590 -29.23 -13.53 44.41
CA GLN A 590 -29.65 -14.39 43.30
C GLN A 590 -28.78 -15.65 43.41
N PRO A 591 -29.34 -16.87 43.40
CA PRO A 591 -28.51 -18.01 43.08
C PRO A 591 -27.83 -17.64 41.76
N TYR A 592 -26.50 -17.68 41.73
CA TYR A 592 -25.75 -17.81 40.51
C TYR A 592 -26.37 -19.03 39.84
N LEU A 593 -27.34 -18.83 38.96
CA LEU A 593 -27.78 -19.89 38.06
C LEU A 593 -26.50 -20.17 37.29
N PRO A 594 -25.87 -21.35 37.43
CA PRO A 594 -24.80 -21.70 36.52
C PRO A 594 -25.42 -21.53 35.14
N THR A 595 -24.94 -20.55 34.39
CA THR A 595 -25.31 -20.49 32.99
C THR A 595 -24.72 -21.75 32.43
N ASP A 596 -25.57 -22.64 31.94
CA ASP A 596 -25.09 -23.82 31.22
C ASP A 596 -24.08 -23.35 30.17
N LEU A 597 -23.03 -24.16 29.96
CA LEU A 597 -21.91 -23.79 29.09
C LEU A 597 -22.40 -23.37 27.69
N ASP A 598 -23.53 -23.91 27.22
CA ASP A 598 -24.14 -23.57 25.94
C ASP A 598 -24.67 -22.13 25.89
N THR A 599 -25.32 -21.66 26.95
CA THR A 599 -25.80 -20.28 27.07
C THR A 599 -24.63 -19.30 27.15
N GLN A 600 -23.58 -19.63 27.90
CA GLN A 600 -22.38 -18.78 27.98
C GLN A 600 -21.65 -18.72 26.63
N LEU A 601 -21.36 -19.87 26.04
CA LEU A 601 -20.70 -19.98 24.76
C LEU A 601 -21.48 -19.29 23.64
N GLY A 602 -22.81 -19.44 23.62
CA GLY A 602 -23.67 -18.76 22.63
C GLY A 602 -23.55 -17.23 22.67
N ARG A 603 -23.37 -16.63 23.85
CA ARG A 603 -23.15 -15.17 23.96
C ARG A 603 -21.78 -14.76 23.44
N LEU A 604 -20.74 -15.48 23.84
CA LEU A 604 -19.36 -15.18 23.44
C LEU A 604 -19.15 -15.36 21.93
N MET A 605 -19.69 -16.43 21.35
CA MET A 605 -19.68 -16.66 19.90
C MET A 605 -20.43 -15.56 19.12
N ALA A 606 -21.56 -15.08 19.65
CA ALA A 606 -22.28 -13.97 19.02
C ALA A 606 -21.45 -12.66 19.05
N GLN A 607 -20.71 -12.41 20.12
CA GLN A 607 -19.79 -11.27 20.21
C GLN A 607 -18.62 -11.39 19.22
N ALA A 608 -18.11 -12.61 19.02
CA ALA A 608 -17.06 -12.91 18.03
C ALA A 608 -17.58 -13.11 16.60
N ASN A 609 -18.85 -12.75 16.33
CA ASN A 609 -19.51 -12.86 15.01
C ASN A 609 -19.40 -14.26 14.37
N VAL A 610 -19.45 -15.31 15.18
CA VAL A 610 -19.35 -16.68 14.69
C VAL A 610 -20.66 -17.07 13.99
N ARG A 611 -20.53 -17.39 12.70
CA ARG A 611 -21.61 -17.91 11.85
C ARG A 611 -21.04 -18.96 10.90
N PRO A 612 -21.83 -19.93 10.43
CA PRO A 612 -21.39 -20.80 9.34
C PRO A 612 -20.92 -19.96 8.14
N PRO A 613 -19.72 -20.22 7.59
CA PRO A 613 -19.21 -19.53 6.41
C PRO A 613 -20.02 -19.89 5.15
N THR A 614 -19.85 -19.09 4.09
CA THR A 614 -20.68 -19.15 2.90
C THR A 614 -19.97 -19.89 1.78
N ASN A 615 -20.54 -21.02 1.36
CA ASN A 615 -20.01 -21.79 0.23
C ASN A 615 -20.17 -21.04 -1.10
N PRO A 616 -19.20 -21.18 -2.03
CA PRO A 616 -19.39 -20.76 -3.40
C PRO A 616 -20.37 -21.70 -4.11
N PRO A 617 -20.83 -21.36 -5.33
CA PRO A 617 -21.53 -22.30 -6.18
C PRO A 617 -20.72 -23.58 -6.39
N THR A 618 -21.39 -24.74 -6.42
CA THR A 618 -20.73 -26.02 -6.69
C THR A 618 -20.04 -25.98 -8.05
N PRO A 619 -18.72 -26.25 -8.13
CA PRO A 619 -18.01 -26.23 -9.40
C PRO A 619 -18.51 -27.29 -10.39
N ALA A 620 -18.36 -27.01 -11.70
CA ALA A 620 -18.75 -27.94 -12.75
C ALA A 620 -17.90 -29.23 -12.68
N PRO A 621 -18.50 -30.44 -12.83
CA PRO A 621 -17.76 -31.70 -12.75
C PRO A 621 -16.57 -31.80 -13.72
N GLU A 622 -16.73 -31.26 -14.92
CA GLU A 622 -15.69 -31.23 -15.96
C GLU A 622 -14.49 -30.38 -15.53
N LEU A 623 -14.76 -29.25 -14.86
CA LEU A 623 -13.76 -28.34 -14.33
C LEU A 623 -13.02 -28.97 -13.13
N VAL A 624 -13.75 -29.62 -12.22
CA VAL A 624 -13.18 -30.39 -11.10
C VAL A 624 -12.25 -31.49 -11.61
N LYS A 625 -12.64 -32.20 -12.66
CA LYS A 625 -11.83 -33.28 -13.25
C LYS A 625 -10.54 -32.76 -13.90
N LEU A 626 -10.59 -31.60 -14.56
CA LEU A 626 -9.39 -30.94 -15.06
C LEU A 626 -8.48 -30.52 -13.90
N GLY A 627 -9.04 -29.96 -12.83
CA GLY A 627 -8.31 -29.58 -11.63
C GLY A 627 -7.63 -30.76 -10.92
N GLU A 628 -8.35 -31.89 -10.76
CA GLU A 628 -7.80 -33.14 -10.22
C GLU A 628 -6.58 -33.58 -11.03
N ALA A 629 -6.70 -33.60 -12.35
CA ALA A 629 -5.60 -33.97 -13.22
C ALA A 629 -4.40 -33.02 -13.11
N LEU A 630 -4.62 -31.72 -12.88
CA LEU A 630 -3.54 -30.73 -12.73
C LEU A 630 -2.85 -30.82 -11.36
N PHE A 631 -3.62 -30.97 -10.27
CA PHE A 631 -3.13 -31.00 -8.89
C PHE A 631 -2.11 -32.13 -8.64
N TRP A 632 -2.28 -33.24 -9.34
CA TRP A 632 -1.51 -34.47 -9.19
C TRP A 632 -0.42 -34.69 -10.23
N ASP A 633 -0.31 -33.83 -11.26
CA ASP A 633 0.58 -34.06 -12.41
C ASP A 633 1.87 -33.22 -12.32
N PRO A 634 3.06 -33.84 -12.34
CA PRO A 634 4.34 -33.13 -12.33
C PRO A 634 4.58 -32.28 -13.57
N GLU A 635 3.78 -32.41 -14.63
CA GLU A 635 3.91 -31.59 -15.84
C GLU A 635 3.77 -30.08 -15.57
N LEU A 636 3.18 -29.68 -14.44
CA LEU A 636 3.14 -28.28 -13.98
C LEU A 636 4.44 -27.76 -13.36
N SER A 637 5.41 -28.64 -13.10
CA SER A 637 6.72 -28.25 -12.55
C SER A 637 7.80 -28.24 -13.64
N GLY A 638 8.78 -27.35 -13.47
CA GLY A 638 9.88 -27.21 -14.41
C GLY A 638 10.71 -28.48 -14.50
N ASN A 639 11.01 -29.10 -13.36
CA ASN A 639 11.80 -30.34 -13.32
C ASN A 639 10.97 -31.61 -13.54
N ARG A 640 9.63 -31.52 -13.60
CA ARG A 640 8.71 -32.66 -13.70
C ARG A 640 8.82 -33.65 -12.53
N ASP A 641 9.17 -33.17 -11.34
CA ASP A 641 9.44 -34.00 -10.16
C ASP A 641 8.52 -33.72 -8.96
N ILE A 642 7.76 -32.62 -9.00
CA ILE A 642 6.91 -32.13 -7.91
C ILE A 642 5.54 -31.68 -8.41
N THR A 643 4.53 -31.79 -7.55
CA THR A 643 3.13 -31.37 -7.83
C THR A 643 2.57 -30.59 -6.64
N CYS A 644 1.37 -30.02 -6.79
CA CYS A 644 0.63 -29.43 -5.67
C CYS A 644 0.46 -30.45 -4.52
N ALA A 645 0.07 -31.68 -4.87
CA ALA A 645 -0.11 -32.78 -3.92
C ALA A 645 1.17 -33.22 -3.19
N THR A 646 2.36 -32.88 -3.69
CA THR A 646 3.61 -33.21 -2.99
C THR A 646 3.74 -32.45 -1.66
N CYS A 647 3.41 -31.15 -1.66
CA CYS A 647 3.46 -30.29 -0.47
C CYS A 647 2.10 -30.19 0.26
N HIS A 648 1.02 -30.64 -0.38
CA HIS A 648 -0.35 -30.59 0.17
C HIS A 648 -1.00 -31.98 0.14
N HIS A 649 -0.30 -32.97 0.69
CA HIS A 649 -0.68 -34.36 0.50
C HIS A 649 -1.85 -34.79 1.41
N PRO A 650 -2.83 -35.55 0.92
CA PRO A 650 -3.94 -36.13 1.70
C PRO A 650 -3.53 -36.79 3.02
N PHE A 651 -2.46 -37.59 3.01
CA PHE A 651 -1.94 -38.27 4.20
C PHE A 651 -1.21 -37.37 5.21
N LYS A 652 -1.02 -36.10 4.89
CA LYS A 652 -0.26 -35.11 5.69
C LYS A 652 -1.12 -33.90 6.06
N GLY A 653 -2.45 -34.10 6.17
CA GLY A 653 -3.38 -33.04 6.55
C GLY A 653 -3.49 -31.92 5.51
N LEU A 654 -3.22 -32.22 4.23
CA LEU A 654 -3.12 -31.24 3.14
C LEU A 654 -2.03 -30.16 3.34
N GLY A 655 -1.11 -30.40 4.27
CA GLY A 655 0.19 -29.73 4.33
C GLY A 655 1.31 -30.74 4.07
N ASP A 656 2.55 -30.36 4.41
CA ASP A 656 3.74 -31.18 4.16
C ASP A 656 4.19 -31.97 5.42
N ASN A 657 3.66 -31.65 6.60
CA ASN A 657 4.05 -32.29 7.88
C ASN A 657 5.57 -32.28 8.13
N ILE A 658 6.23 -31.21 7.68
CA ILE A 658 7.61 -30.82 8.01
C ILE A 658 7.61 -29.30 8.21
N SER A 659 8.56 -28.79 9.00
CA SER A 659 8.56 -27.36 9.36
C SER A 659 8.67 -26.46 8.13
N LEU A 660 9.67 -26.70 7.27
CA LEU A 660 9.87 -26.01 6.00
C LEU A 660 9.88 -27.01 4.85
N SER A 661 9.10 -26.72 3.81
CA SER A 661 8.91 -27.61 2.66
C SER A 661 10.14 -27.67 1.75
N ILE A 662 10.25 -28.78 1.01
CA ILE A 662 11.30 -28.99 0.00
C ILE A 662 10.64 -29.02 -1.38
N GLY A 663 10.95 -28.04 -2.23
CA GLY A 663 10.43 -27.95 -3.59
C GLY A 663 11.06 -28.93 -4.59
N THR A 664 11.22 -28.49 -5.83
CA THR A 664 11.90 -29.23 -6.91
C THR A 664 13.24 -29.83 -6.44
N GLY A 665 13.57 -31.03 -6.91
CA GLY A 665 14.75 -31.80 -6.52
C GLY A 665 14.63 -32.55 -5.19
N GLY A 666 13.50 -32.46 -4.50
CA GLY A 666 13.20 -33.27 -3.30
C GLY A 666 12.54 -34.61 -3.64
N VAL A 667 12.87 -35.66 -2.87
CA VAL A 667 12.29 -37.00 -3.01
C VAL A 667 11.73 -37.48 -1.68
N GLY A 668 10.59 -38.18 -1.73
CA GLY A 668 9.87 -38.67 -0.57
C GLY A 668 8.74 -37.73 -0.16
N LEU A 669 8.07 -38.06 0.95
CA LEU A 669 6.87 -37.37 1.42
C LEU A 669 6.95 -37.05 2.91
N GLY A 670 6.60 -35.81 3.26
CA GLY A 670 6.69 -35.27 4.62
C GLY A 670 8.03 -35.56 5.30
N GLU A 671 8.02 -36.13 6.49
CA GLU A 671 9.26 -36.37 7.27
C GLU A 671 10.28 -37.28 6.57
N ALA A 672 9.85 -38.09 5.58
CA ALA A 672 10.75 -38.90 4.76
C ALA A 672 11.30 -38.14 3.54
N ARG A 673 10.85 -36.90 3.32
CA ARG A 673 11.27 -36.06 2.20
C ARG A 673 12.68 -35.53 2.44
N ILE A 674 13.58 -35.80 1.49
CA ILE A 674 14.99 -35.44 1.58
C ILE A 674 15.42 -34.61 0.37
N ARG A 675 16.42 -33.76 0.61
CA ARG A 675 17.08 -32.92 -0.40
C ARG A 675 18.44 -33.53 -0.75
N PHE A 676 18.71 -33.75 -2.05
CA PHE A 676 19.99 -34.33 -2.50
C PHE A 676 21.07 -33.29 -2.82
N GLU A 677 20.70 -32.03 -3.06
CA GLU A 677 21.63 -30.97 -3.47
C GLU A 677 21.65 -29.82 -2.47
N GLU A 678 22.85 -29.42 -2.03
CA GLU A 678 23.03 -28.30 -1.10
C GLU A 678 22.70 -26.93 -1.71
N ARG A 679 22.67 -26.82 -3.04
CA ARG A 679 22.38 -25.56 -3.76
C ARG A 679 20.91 -25.11 -3.70
N ARG A 680 20.00 -25.93 -3.17
CA ARG A 680 18.57 -25.61 -3.11
C ARG A 680 18.18 -25.13 -1.72
N GLU A 681 17.64 -23.93 -1.64
CA GLU A 681 17.05 -23.37 -0.43
C GLU A 681 15.79 -24.14 -0.03
N LEU A 682 15.47 -24.13 1.26
CA LEU A 682 14.17 -24.59 1.74
C LEU A 682 13.10 -23.56 1.39
N ILE A 683 11.87 -24.03 1.11
CA ILE A 683 10.74 -23.11 0.99
C ILE A 683 10.61 -22.42 2.36
N PRO A 684 10.65 -21.08 2.43
CA PRO A 684 10.90 -20.36 3.69
C PRO A 684 9.75 -20.42 4.69
N ARG A 685 8.63 -21.04 4.31
CA ARG A 685 7.44 -21.15 5.13
C ARG A 685 6.89 -22.56 5.09
N ASN A 686 6.21 -22.91 6.18
CA ASN A 686 5.41 -24.11 6.30
C ASN A 686 4.26 -24.08 5.28
N ALA A 687 4.01 -25.22 4.62
CA ALA A 687 2.92 -25.35 3.65
C ALA A 687 1.55 -25.25 4.35
N GLN A 688 0.75 -24.25 3.98
CA GLN A 688 -0.58 -24.07 4.56
C GLN A 688 -1.52 -25.20 4.12
N PRO A 689 -2.34 -25.75 5.03
CA PRO A 689 -3.32 -26.77 4.66
C PRO A 689 -4.41 -26.19 3.74
N LEU A 690 -4.88 -26.97 2.77
CA LEU A 690 -5.86 -26.54 1.75
C LEU A 690 -7.33 -26.67 2.18
N PHE A 691 -7.60 -26.86 3.47
CA PHE A 691 -8.95 -27.04 3.97
C PHE A 691 -9.80 -25.77 3.81
N ASN A 692 -10.98 -25.92 3.23
CA ASN A 692 -12.04 -24.91 3.25
C ASN A 692 -11.65 -23.55 2.63
N LEU A 693 -10.71 -23.53 1.67
CA LEU A 693 -10.28 -22.31 0.98
C LEU A 693 -11.31 -21.77 -0.04
N GLY A 694 -12.41 -22.49 -0.25
CA GLY A 694 -13.47 -22.12 -1.18
C GLY A 694 -14.46 -21.06 -0.69
N TYR A 695 -14.51 -20.78 0.60
CA TYR A 695 -15.52 -19.87 1.17
C TYR A 695 -15.44 -18.45 0.58
N LEU A 696 -16.60 -17.82 0.39
CA LEU A 696 -16.69 -16.49 -0.22
C LEU A 696 -16.11 -15.38 0.67
N GLU A 697 -15.92 -15.65 1.96
CA GLU A 697 -15.33 -14.72 2.92
C GLU A 697 -13.80 -14.60 2.84
N TRP A 698 -13.11 -15.38 2.00
CA TRP A 698 -11.66 -15.23 1.80
C TRP A 698 -11.32 -13.97 1.01
N GLU A 699 -10.52 -13.10 1.62
CA GLU A 699 -10.01 -11.86 1.02
C GLU A 699 -8.48 -11.82 1.00
N VAL A 700 -7.80 -12.71 1.72
CA VAL A 700 -6.35 -12.75 1.84
C VAL A 700 -5.82 -14.19 1.91
N LEU A 701 -4.86 -14.55 1.04
CA LEU A 701 -4.16 -15.84 1.00
C LEU A 701 -2.63 -15.65 1.10
N PHE A 702 -1.92 -16.78 1.29
CA PHE A 702 -0.53 -16.86 1.75
C PHE A 702 -0.31 -16.34 3.18
N TRP A 703 0.86 -16.63 3.74
CA TRP A 703 1.27 -16.18 5.08
C TRP A 703 1.56 -14.67 5.15
N ASP A 704 2.03 -14.04 4.07
CA ASP A 704 2.33 -12.59 3.99
C ASP A 704 1.22 -11.78 3.31
N GLY A 705 0.14 -12.43 2.88
CA GLY A 705 -0.97 -11.74 2.23
C GLY A 705 -0.66 -11.25 0.83
N ARG A 706 0.38 -11.78 0.18
CA ARG A 706 0.76 -11.33 -1.16
C ARG A 706 -0.32 -11.59 -2.20
N ALA A 707 -1.32 -12.41 -1.94
CA ALA A 707 -2.53 -12.52 -2.74
C ALA A 707 -3.73 -12.06 -1.92
N SER A 708 -4.37 -10.96 -2.32
CA SER A 708 -5.57 -10.43 -1.67
C SER A 708 -6.57 -9.84 -2.66
N GLY A 709 -7.77 -9.50 -2.18
CA GLY A 709 -8.83 -8.89 -2.96
C GLY A 709 -9.99 -9.83 -3.24
N SER A 710 -10.87 -9.43 -4.15
CA SER A 710 -12.11 -10.15 -4.47
C SER A 710 -12.51 -9.98 -5.92
N LEU A 711 -13.44 -10.81 -6.40
CA LEU A 711 -13.97 -10.68 -7.77
C LEU A 711 -14.55 -9.30 -8.08
N ALA A 712 -15.12 -8.63 -7.06
CA ALA A 712 -15.75 -7.33 -7.23
C ALA A 712 -14.74 -6.18 -7.41
N HIS A 713 -13.57 -6.28 -6.76
CA HIS A 713 -12.57 -5.21 -6.74
C HIS A 713 -11.27 -5.58 -7.47
N GLY A 714 -11.16 -6.81 -7.95
CA GLY A 714 -9.93 -7.39 -8.49
C GLY A 714 -9.01 -7.94 -7.40
N PHE A 715 -7.88 -8.49 -7.85
CA PHE A 715 -6.87 -9.10 -6.97
C PHE A 715 -5.60 -8.27 -6.96
N ASN A 716 -5.02 -8.08 -5.77
CA ASN A 716 -3.66 -7.59 -5.56
C ASN A 716 -2.72 -8.79 -5.41
N THR A 717 -1.72 -8.89 -6.28
CA THR A 717 -0.80 -10.03 -6.33
C THR A 717 0.61 -9.58 -6.73
N PRO A 718 1.66 -10.41 -6.57
CA PRO A 718 3.01 -10.06 -7.06
C PRO A 718 3.07 -9.86 -8.58
N ALA A 719 2.09 -10.37 -9.33
CA ALA A 719 2.00 -10.11 -10.76
C ALA A 719 1.42 -8.73 -11.08
N SER A 720 0.83 -8.00 -10.11
CA SER A 720 0.18 -6.71 -10.32
C SER A 720 -0.85 -6.78 -11.48
N ASP A 721 -0.75 -5.88 -12.45
CA ASP A 721 -1.48 -5.83 -13.72
C ASP A 721 -1.11 -6.97 -14.71
N ARG A 722 0.04 -7.63 -14.49
CA ARG A 722 0.45 -8.79 -15.30
C ARG A 722 -0.39 -10.02 -15.00
N LEU A 723 -1.16 -10.05 -13.91
CA LEU A 723 -2.12 -11.11 -13.63
C LEU A 723 -3.21 -11.14 -14.73
N PRO A 724 -3.43 -12.28 -15.41
CA PRO A 724 -4.51 -12.42 -16.39
C PRO A 724 -5.89 -12.15 -15.80
N THR A 725 -6.79 -11.61 -16.61
CA THR A 725 -8.22 -11.48 -16.28
C THR A 725 -8.94 -12.82 -16.41
N GLY A 726 -10.12 -12.99 -15.79
CA GLY A 726 -10.94 -14.21 -15.92
C GLY A 726 -10.71 -15.25 -14.83
N LEU A 727 -10.04 -14.89 -13.74
CA LEU A 727 -9.92 -15.73 -12.54
C LEU A 727 -11.22 -15.71 -11.74
N ASP A 728 -11.70 -16.89 -11.33
CA ASP A 728 -13.02 -17.08 -10.69
C ASP A 728 -13.00 -16.94 -9.17
N SER A 729 -11.82 -16.83 -8.54
CA SER A 729 -11.70 -16.68 -7.08
C SER A 729 -10.31 -16.21 -6.67
N LEU A 730 -10.17 -15.77 -5.41
CA LEU A 730 -8.85 -15.50 -4.82
C LEU A 730 -7.99 -16.78 -4.76
N LEU A 731 -8.61 -17.94 -4.58
CA LEU A 731 -7.93 -19.24 -4.63
C LEU A 731 -7.35 -19.52 -6.02
N ALA A 732 -8.09 -19.21 -7.09
CA ALA A 732 -7.56 -19.29 -8.44
C ALA A 732 -6.39 -18.30 -8.66
N ALA A 733 -6.48 -17.08 -8.14
CA ALA A 733 -5.36 -16.14 -8.18
C ALA A 733 -4.12 -16.68 -7.44
N GLN A 734 -4.31 -17.31 -6.28
CA GLN A 734 -3.23 -17.96 -5.52
C GLN A 734 -2.57 -19.09 -6.31
N ALA A 735 -3.35 -19.93 -7.00
CA ALA A 735 -2.87 -21.06 -7.79
C ALA A 735 -1.95 -20.67 -8.96
N MET A 736 -1.90 -19.38 -9.33
CA MET A 736 -1.01 -18.86 -10.36
C MET A 736 0.48 -18.87 -9.95
N PHE A 737 0.82 -18.86 -8.66
CA PHE A 737 2.18 -18.50 -8.19
C PHE A 737 3.12 -19.66 -7.83
N PRO A 738 2.69 -20.80 -7.25
CA PRO A 738 3.60 -21.90 -6.92
C PRO A 738 4.41 -22.39 -8.13
N VAL A 739 3.79 -22.40 -9.31
CA VAL A 739 4.41 -22.77 -10.60
C VAL A 739 5.45 -21.76 -11.12
N THR A 740 5.43 -20.52 -10.62
CA THR A 740 6.41 -19.48 -10.98
C THR A 740 7.58 -19.41 -10.01
N SER A 741 7.42 -20.00 -8.82
CA SER A 741 8.39 -19.95 -7.73
C SER A 741 9.55 -20.93 -7.97
N ARG A 742 10.79 -20.41 -7.93
CA ARG A 742 12.01 -21.21 -8.10
C ARG A 742 12.17 -22.27 -7.02
N ASP A 743 11.88 -21.86 -5.79
CA ASP A 743 12.05 -22.67 -4.58
C ASP A 743 10.97 -23.75 -4.47
N GLU A 744 9.84 -23.58 -5.17
CA GLU A 744 8.70 -24.50 -5.16
C GLU A 744 8.70 -25.40 -6.39
N MET A 745 8.04 -25.01 -7.50
CA MET A 745 7.78 -25.91 -8.64
C MET A 745 8.58 -25.55 -9.89
N ARG A 746 9.16 -24.36 -10.00
CA ARG A 746 9.79 -23.90 -11.24
C ARG A 746 11.21 -24.42 -11.44
N GLY A 747 12.03 -24.48 -10.40
CA GLY A 747 13.45 -24.87 -10.47
C GLY A 747 14.44 -23.72 -10.71
N LEU A 748 15.72 -24.01 -10.49
CA LEU A 748 16.85 -23.07 -10.56
C LEU A 748 17.48 -23.03 -11.96
N TRP A 749 18.21 -21.95 -12.28
CA TRP A 749 18.94 -21.83 -13.55
C TRP A 749 19.86 -23.02 -13.77
N GLY A 750 19.80 -23.60 -14.97
CA GLY A 750 20.60 -24.77 -15.35
C GLY A 750 20.07 -26.11 -14.81
N ASP A 751 18.92 -26.13 -14.13
CA ASP A 751 18.26 -27.38 -13.77
C ASP A 751 17.91 -28.22 -15.00
N GLN A 752 17.87 -29.54 -14.78
CA GLN A 752 17.34 -30.50 -15.74
C GLN A 752 16.06 -31.11 -15.20
N ASP A 753 15.18 -31.52 -16.11
CA ASP A 753 14.02 -32.31 -15.77
C ASP A 753 14.37 -33.79 -15.51
N ILE A 754 13.39 -34.58 -15.08
CA ILE A 754 13.55 -36.02 -14.82
C ILE A 754 14.00 -36.84 -16.05
N PHE A 755 13.95 -36.26 -17.26
CA PHE A 755 14.41 -36.89 -18.50
C PHE A 755 15.84 -36.46 -18.89
N GLY A 756 16.49 -35.65 -18.06
CA GLY A 756 17.82 -35.09 -18.31
C GLY A 756 17.82 -33.97 -19.36
N GLN A 757 16.67 -33.40 -19.69
CA GLN A 757 16.57 -32.24 -20.59
C GLN A 757 16.69 -30.95 -19.79
N PRO A 758 17.25 -29.85 -20.36
CA PRO A 758 17.25 -28.56 -19.70
C PRO A 758 15.83 -28.12 -19.32
N ASN A 759 15.62 -27.71 -18.07
CA ASN A 759 14.36 -27.13 -17.62
C ASN A 759 14.14 -25.78 -18.32
N GLU A 760 13.19 -25.74 -19.25
CA GLU A 760 12.89 -24.57 -20.04
C GLU A 760 12.28 -23.42 -19.23
N LEU A 761 11.53 -23.74 -18.17
CA LEU A 761 10.90 -22.74 -17.30
C LEU A 761 11.94 -22.00 -16.45
N ALA A 762 12.99 -22.70 -16.02
CA ALA A 762 14.06 -22.11 -15.20
C ALA A 762 14.84 -21.00 -15.92
N ASN A 763 14.91 -21.04 -17.26
CA ASN A 763 15.65 -20.08 -18.09
C ASN A 763 14.91 -18.76 -18.36
N LEU A 764 13.64 -18.66 -17.97
CA LEU A 764 12.88 -17.41 -18.04
C LEU A 764 13.37 -16.43 -16.94
N VAL A 765 13.18 -15.14 -17.10
CA VAL A 765 13.56 -14.15 -16.06
C VAL A 765 12.48 -14.08 -14.96
N ASP A 766 12.89 -13.78 -13.72
CA ASP A 766 12.05 -14.01 -12.53
C ASP A 766 10.85 -13.07 -12.38
N TYR A 767 10.99 -11.84 -12.86
CA TYR A 767 9.90 -10.87 -12.87
C TYR A 767 8.93 -11.07 -14.05
N ALA A 768 9.14 -12.07 -14.93
CA ALA A 768 8.29 -12.30 -16.10
C ALA A 768 7.31 -13.47 -15.90
N ALA A 769 6.27 -13.27 -15.09
CA ALA A 769 5.26 -14.31 -14.80
C ALA A 769 4.49 -14.79 -16.06
N ARG A 770 4.13 -13.90 -16.99
CA ARG A 770 3.36 -14.23 -18.20
C ARG A 770 4.06 -15.24 -19.13
N PRO A 771 5.36 -15.08 -19.48
CA PRO A 771 6.09 -16.10 -20.22
C PRO A 771 6.09 -17.49 -19.58
N ILE A 772 6.15 -17.57 -18.24
CA ILE A 772 6.15 -18.85 -17.51
C ILE A 772 4.80 -19.55 -17.70
N TRP A 773 3.69 -18.84 -17.43
CA TRP A 773 2.34 -19.36 -17.64
C TRP A 773 2.06 -19.76 -19.09
N LYS A 774 2.56 -18.99 -20.05
CA LYS A 774 2.44 -19.31 -21.48
C LYS A 774 3.18 -20.60 -21.83
N ALA A 775 4.41 -20.78 -21.32
CA ALA A 775 5.19 -21.99 -21.55
C ALA A 775 4.52 -23.22 -20.92
N LEU A 776 3.97 -23.09 -19.71
CA LEU A 776 3.18 -24.14 -19.07
C LEU A 776 1.95 -24.53 -19.89
N MET A 777 1.17 -23.56 -20.38
CA MET A 777 0.02 -23.85 -21.23
C MET A 777 0.42 -24.55 -22.53
N GLN A 778 1.54 -24.17 -23.14
CA GLN A 778 2.05 -24.87 -24.32
C GLN A 778 2.38 -26.34 -24.03
N ARG A 779 2.92 -26.66 -22.85
CA ARG A 779 3.17 -28.05 -22.42
C ARG A 779 1.87 -28.82 -22.26
N LEU A 780 0.93 -28.27 -21.51
CA LEU A 780 -0.36 -28.92 -21.26
C LEU A 780 -1.11 -29.18 -22.57
N LEU A 781 -1.17 -28.20 -23.47
CA LEU A 781 -1.87 -28.33 -24.75
C LEU A 781 -1.14 -29.23 -25.77
N ALA A 782 0.11 -29.62 -25.50
CA ALA A 782 0.80 -30.65 -26.28
C ALA A 782 0.37 -32.09 -25.91
N ILE A 783 -0.34 -32.27 -24.79
CA ILE A 783 -0.79 -33.57 -24.29
C ILE A 783 -2.27 -33.77 -24.68
N PRO A 784 -2.60 -34.77 -25.53
CA PRO A 784 -3.98 -34.98 -25.99
C PRO A 784 -5.00 -35.18 -24.86
N GLY A 785 -4.58 -35.77 -23.74
CA GLY A 785 -5.42 -35.93 -22.55
C GLY A 785 -5.85 -34.59 -21.95
N TYR A 786 -4.93 -33.62 -21.85
CA TYR A 786 -5.26 -32.28 -21.36
C TYR A 786 -6.10 -31.51 -22.37
N VAL A 787 -5.82 -31.60 -23.67
CA VAL A 787 -6.68 -30.97 -24.70
C VAL A 787 -8.14 -31.41 -24.54
N ALA A 788 -8.39 -32.71 -24.35
CA ALA A 788 -9.74 -33.23 -24.13
C ALA A 788 -10.37 -32.71 -22.82
N LEU A 789 -9.59 -32.60 -21.74
CA LEU A 789 -10.07 -32.08 -20.46
C LEU A 789 -10.39 -30.58 -20.53
N PHE A 790 -9.52 -29.77 -21.16
CA PHE A 790 -9.77 -28.34 -21.37
C PHE A 790 -10.99 -28.10 -22.26
N GLN A 791 -11.17 -28.85 -23.36
CA GLN A 791 -12.36 -28.75 -24.21
C GLN A 791 -13.65 -29.14 -23.48
N ALA A 792 -13.58 -30.08 -22.53
CA ALA A 792 -14.73 -30.45 -21.72
C ALA A 792 -15.06 -29.38 -20.67
N ALA A 793 -14.05 -28.76 -20.07
CA ALA A 793 -14.22 -27.72 -19.05
C ALA A 793 -14.61 -26.35 -19.65
N TYR A 794 -14.13 -26.03 -20.85
CA TYR A 794 -14.32 -24.75 -21.54
C TYR A 794 -14.75 -24.95 -23.01
N PRO A 795 -15.94 -25.53 -23.27
CA PRO A 795 -16.35 -25.90 -24.63
C PRO A 795 -16.56 -24.71 -25.57
N GLU A 796 -16.78 -23.52 -25.03
CA GLU A 796 -16.95 -22.26 -25.76
C GLU A 796 -15.64 -21.52 -26.07
N ILE A 797 -14.52 -21.91 -25.47
CA ILE A 797 -13.24 -21.21 -25.62
C ILE A 797 -12.36 -21.99 -26.61
N PRO A 798 -11.94 -21.36 -27.73
CA PRO A 798 -10.99 -22.00 -28.64
C PRO A 798 -9.66 -22.32 -27.95
N ILE A 799 -9.03 -23.44 -28.29
CA ILE A 799 -7.79 -23.91 -27.63
C ILE A 799 -6.69 -22.85 -27.66
N GLU A 800 -6.56 -22.11 -28.76
CA GLU A 800 -5.57 -21.05 -28.94
C GLU A 800 -5.80 -19.83 -28.04
N GLN A 801 -6.97 -19.71 -27.42
CA GLN A 801 -7.33 -18.64 -26.47
C GLN A 801 -7.22 -19.08 -25.00
N LEU A 802 -6.94 -20.36 -24.74
CA LEU A 802 -6.75 -20.85 -23.38
C LEU A 802 -5.42 -20.35 -22.79
N GLY A 803 -5.50 -19.50 -21.77
CA GLY A 803 -4.39 -19.14 -20.90
C GLY A 803 -4.37 -19.92 -19.58
N PHE A 804 -3.36 -19.66 -18.75
CA PHE A 804 -3.12 -20.39 -17.50
C PHE A 804 -4.17 -20.06 -16.42
N GLU A 805 -4.87 -18.93 -16.52
CA GLU A 805 -6.03 -18.59 -15.70
C GLU A 805 -7.12 -19.67 -15.74
N HIS A 806 -7.29 -20.36 -16.88
CA HIS A 806 -8.22 -21.49 -17.01
C HIS A 806 -7.74 -22.72 -16.24
N ALA A 807 -6.42 -22.99 -16.23
CA ALA A 807 -5.84 -24.06 -15.43
C ALA A 807 -5.96 -23.74 -13.92
N ALA A 808 -5.76 -22.49 -13.54
CA ALA A 808 -5.88 -22.01 -12.16
C ALA A 808 -7.32 -22.07 -11.64
N ASN A 809 -8.32 -21.69 -12.45
CA ASN A 809 -9.73 -21.86 -12.10
C ASN A 809 -10.08 -23.34 -11.90
N ALA A 810 -9.52 -24.24 -12.73
CA ALA A 810 -9.71 -25.67 -12.57
C ALA A 810 -9.10 -26.22 -11.28
N LEU A 811 -7.87 -25.82 -10.94
CA LEU A 811 -7.22 -26.16 -9.66
C LEU A 811 -8.08 -25.71 -8.47
N ALA A 812 -8.52 -24.45 -8.46
CA ALA A 812 -9.40 -23.92 -7.42
C ALA A 812 -10.73 -24.69 -7.34
N ALA A 813 -11.34 -25.02 -8.47
CA ALA A 813 -12.57 -25.82 -8.51
C ALA A 813 -12.40 -27.21 -7.88
N TYR A 814 -11.27 -27.88 -8.14
CA TYR A 814 -10.96 -29.17 -7.52
C TYR A 814 -10.79 -29.03 -6.00
N GLU A 815 -10.00 -28.06 -5.54
CA GLU A 815 -9.79 -27.83 -4.11
C GLU A 815 -11.11 -27.49 -3.38
N ILE A 816 -11.95 -26.65 -3.99
CA ILE A 816 -13.29 -26.32 -3.46
C ILE A 816 -14.14 -27.58 -3.33
N ALA A 817 -14.19 -28.41 -4.38
CA ALA A 817 -15.06 -29.57 -4.43
C ALA A 817 -14.61 -30.69 -3.47
N VAL A 818 -13.31 -30.84 -3.25
CA VAL A 818 -12.74 -32.00 -2.53
C VAL A 818 -12.33 -31.68 -1.09
N PHE A 819 -11.93 -30.44 -0.80
CA PHE A 819 -11.34 -30.07 0.50
C PHE A 819 -12.22 -29.15 1.35
N THR A 820 -13.51 -29.01 1.01
CA THR A 820 -14.49 -28.28 1.84
C THR A 820 -15.18 -29.24 2.80
N PHE A 821 -14.86 -29.14 4.09
CA PHE A 821 -15.42 -29.99 5.13
C PHE A 821 -16.25 -29.21 6.15
N GLU A 822 -17.42 -29.72 6.49
CA GLU A 822 -18.44 -28.98 7.24
C GLU A 822 -19.09 -29.79 8.36
N ASP A 823 -18.44 -30.87 8.77
CA ASP A 823 -18.94 -31.89 9.70
C ASP A 823 -18.07 -32.05 10.96
N SER A 824 -17.22 -31.06 11.28
CA SER A 824 -16.54 -31.04 12.57
C SER A 824 -17.56 -30.94 13.72
N PRO A 825 -17.23 -31.43 14.93
CA PRO A 825 -18.05 -31.22 16.12
C PRO A 825 -18.45 -29.75 16.33
N PHE A 826 -17.54 -28.81 16.05
CA PHE A 826 -17.82 -27.38 16.08
C PHE A 826 -18.83 -26.95 15.00
N ASP A 827 -18.70 -27.43 13.78
CA ASP A 827 -19.64 -27.12 12.68
C ASP A 827 -21.07 -27.61 12.97
N LEU A 828 -21.20 -28.80 13.55
CA LEU A 828 -22.49 -29.32 13.99
C LEU A 828 -23.06 -28.46 15.14
N TYR A 829 -22.20 -28.03 16.05
CA TYR A 829 -22.58 -27.18 17.19
C TYR A 829 -23.12 -25.81 16.77
N ILE A 830 -22.43 -25.13 15.84
CA ILE A 830 -22.86 -23.81 15.35
C ILE A 830 -24.15 -23.90 14.51
N ARG A 831 -24.44 -25.07 13.91
CA ARG A 831 -25.71 -25.36 13.22
C ARG A 831 -26.83 -25.84 14.15
N GLY A 832 -26.57 -25.92 15.46
CA GLY A 832 -27.59 -26.12 16.47
C GLY A 832 -27.53 -27.46 17.22
N ASP A 833 -26.65 -28.39 16.86
CA ASP A 833 -26.44 -29.61 17.63
C ASP A 833 -25.60 -29.32 18.89
N LYS A 834 -26.28 -28.94 19.97
CA LYS A 834 -25.64 -28.63 21.25
C LYS A 834 -24.94 -29.82 21.91
N ASN A 835 -25.12 -31.05 21.42
CA ASN A 835 -24.42 -32.22 21.95
C ASN A 835 -23.16 -32.60 21.16
N ALA A 836 -22.88 -31.90 20.05
CA ALA A 836 -21.72 -32.21 19.22
C ALA A 836 -20.38 -31.94 19.93
N LEU A 837 -20.29 -30.88 20.75
CA LEU A 837 -19.12 -30.60 21.57
C LEU A 837 -19.15 -31.38 22.90
N SER A 838 -18.02 -32.00 23.25
CA SER A 838 -17.81 -32.58 24.58
C SER A 838 -17.83 -31.51 25.68
N PRO A 839 -18.07 -31.87 26.95
CA PRO A 839 -17.98 -30.92 28.07
C PRO A 839 -16.64 -30.18 28.14
N GLU A 840 -15.53 -30.87 27.86
CA GLU A 840 -14.16 -30.33 27.80
C GLU A 840 -14.04 -29.30 26.69
N ALA A 841 -14.46 -29.64 25.47
CA ALA A 841 -14.43 -28.75 24.32
C ALA A 841 -15.33 -27.52 24.52
N LYS A 842 -16.45 -27.64 25.24
CA LYS A 842 -17.29 -26.49 25.60
C LYS A 842 -16.57 -25.55 26.59
N ARG A 843 -15.89 -26.09 27.61
CA ARG A 843 -15.08 -25.28 28.54
C ARG A 843 -13.94 -24.58 27.79
N GLY A 844 -13.26 -25.30 26.91
CA GLY A 844 -12.24 -24.75 26.02
C GLY A 844 -12.77 -23.62 25.14
N ALA A 845 -13.92 -23.82 24.49
CA ALA A 845 -14.55 -22.80 23.66
C ALA A 845 -14.93 -21.55 24.48
N VAL A 846 -15.44 -21.72 25.71
CA VAL A 846 -15.73 -20.59 26.62
C VAL A 846 -14.47 -19.80 26.95
N LEU A 847 -13.34 -20.47 27.20
CA LEU A 847 -12.05 -19.81 27.41
C LEU A 847 -11.60 -19.08 26.13
N PHE A 848 -11.64 -19.77 25.00
CA PHE A 848 -11.18 -19.29 23.69
C PHE A 848 -11.88 -17.99 23.26
N TYR A 849 -13.21 -17.95 23.37
CA TYR A 849 -14.01 -16.76 23.04
C TYR A 849 -14.12 -15.75 24.20
N GLY A 850 -13.59 -16.08 25.38
CA GLY A 850 -13.67 -15.29 26.59
C GLY A 850 -12.29 -14.90 27.10
N GLU A 851 -11.97 -15.36 28.32
CA GLU A 851 -10.82 -14.88 29.10
C GLU A 851 -9.45 -15.22 28.50
N ALA A 852 -9.34 -16.23 27.62
CA ALA A 852 -8.09 -16.51 26.93
C ALA A 852 -7.80 -15.51 25.80
N GLY A 853 -8.80 -14.77 25.31
CA GLY A 853 -8.63 -13.73 24.30
C GLY A 853 -8.30 -14.22 22.89
N CYS A 854 -8.32 -15.53 22.62
CA CYS A 854 -7.93 -16.12 21.33
C CYS A 854 -8.80 -15.61 20.17
N ALA A 855 -10.10 -15.40 20.41
CA ALA A 855 -11.05 -14.94 19.42
C ALA A 855 -10.91 -13.44 19.04
N THR A 856 -9.93 -12.72 19.61
CA THR A 856 -9.60 -11.36 19.15
C THR A 856 -9.04 -11.37 17.73
N CYS A 857 -8.23 -12.38 17.38
CA CYS A 857 -7.73 -12.60 16.02
C CYS A 857 -8.43 -13.82 15.36
N HIS A 858 -8.67 -14.90 16.10
CA HIS A 858 -9.32 -16.11 15.56
C HIS A 858 -10.86 -16.04 15.66
N SER A 859 -11.44 -15.08 14.96
CA SER A 859 -12.87 -14.74 15.01
C SER A 859 -13.67 -15.26 13.81
N GLY A 860 -15.00 -15.06 13.83
CA GLY A 860 -15.86 -15.36 12.69
C GLY A 860 -16.03 -16.85 12.37
N GLY A 861 -16.63 -17.13 11.21
CA GLY A 861 -16.90 -18.49 10.73
C GLY A 861 -15.66 -19.25 10.23
N LEU A 862 -14.64 -18.50 9.79
CA LEU A 862 -13.36 -19.03 9.32
C LEU A 862 -12.37 -19.29 10.47
N LEU A 863 -12.64 -18.78 11.67
CA LEU A 863 -11.71 -18.77 12.81
C LEU A 863 -10.39 -18.05 12.48
N THR A 864 -10.52 -16.95 11.75
CA THR A 864 -9.45 -16.02 11.36
C THR A 864 -10.08 -14.68 11.01
N ASP A 865 -9.44 -13.60 11.42
CA ASP A 865 -9.73 -12.23 11.00
C ASP A 865 -8.99 -11.83 9.71
N GLN A 866 -8.14 -12.72 9.19
CA GLN A 866 -7.28 -12.54 8.00
C GLN A 866 -6.30 -11.36 8.10
N LYS A 867 -6.08 -10.81 9.30
CA LYS A 867 -5.11 -9.72 9.56
C LYS A 867 -3.71 -10.25 9.85
N PHE A 868 -2.75 -9.35 10.00
CA PHE A 868 -1.33 -9.65 10.16
C PHE A 868 -0.84 -9.28 11.56
N TYR A 869 -0.10 -10.20 12.19
CA TYR A 869 0.44 -10.01 13.52
C TYR A 869 1.86 -10.57 13.62
N ASN A 870 2.76 -9.82 14.25
CA ASN A 870 4.04 -10.32 14.71
C ASN A 870 3.89 -10.88 16.13
N LEU A 871 3.77 -12.21 16.24
CA LEU A 871 3.68 -12.92 17.52
C LEU A 871 5.05 -13.29 18.11
N ALA A 872 6.14 -12.69 17.64
CA ALA A 872 7.50 -13.01 18.05
C ALA A 872 7.89 -14.48 17.80
N VAL A 873 7.41 -15.06 16.69
CA VAL A 873 7.75 -16.45 16.31
C VAL A 873 9.25 -16.55 15.98
N PRO A 874 9.98 -17.54 16.51
CA PRO A 874 11.40 -17.75 16.20
C PRO A 874 11.65 -17.86 14.69
N GLN A 875 12.68 -17.17 14.20
CA GLN A 875 13.08 -17.24 12.79
C GLN A 875 13.93 -18.50 12.55
N ILE A 876 13.48 -19.36 11.65
CA ILE A 876 14.19 -20.59 11.24
C ILE A 876 14.21 -20.71 9.71
N GLY A 877 15.22 -21.38 9.17
CA GLY A 877 15.38 -21.64 7.74
C GLY A 877 16.34 -20.70 7.03
N ASP A 878 16.24 -20.71 5.70
CA ASP A 878 17.10 -19.93 4.81
C ASP A 878 16.61 -18.47 4.65
N GLY A 879 15.40 -18.13 5.11
CA GLY A 879 14.79 -16.81 4.93
C GLY A 879 14.19 -16.62 3.53
N LYS A 880 13.69 -15.42 3.23
CA LYS A 880 13.08 -15.12 1.93
C LYS A 880 13.70 -13.88 1.30
N GLY A 881 13.97 -13.95 -0.01
CA GLY A 881 14.30 -12.77 -0.80
C GLY A 881 15.72 -12.27 -0.54
N ARG A 882 15.91 -10.95 -0.51
CA ARG A 882 17.23 -10.34 -0.25
C ARG A 882 17.53 -10.30 1.24
N GLU A 883 16.49 -10.34 2.05
CA GLU A 883 16.52 -10.26 3.52
C GLU A 883 17.02 -11.54 4.19
N GLN A 884 17.47 -12.52 3.41
CA GLN A 884 18.02 -13.76 3.93
C GLN A 884 19.18 -13.46 4.90
N PRO A 885 19.22 -14.12 6.06
CA PRO A 885 18.50 -15.35 6.34
C PRO A 885 17.15 -15.18 7.07
N LEU A 886 16.58 -13.97 7.07
CA LEU A 886 15.29 -13.65 7.72
C LEU A 886 14.11 -13.72 6.73
N ASP A 887 12.91 -13.92 7.29
CA ASP A 887 11.64 -13.72 6.57
C ASP A 887 10.88 -12.57 7.24
N LEU A 888 10.91 -11.40 6.60
CA LEU A 888 10.23 -10.22 7.13
C LEU A 888 8.70 -10.29 7.02
N GLY A 889 8.14 -11.35 6.44
CA GLY A 889 6.69 -11.56 6.39
C GLY A 889 5.97 -10.49 5.57
N ARG A 890 4.93 -9.89 6.16
CA ARG A 890 4.08 -8.89 5.52
C ARG A 890 4.84 -7.66 5.04
N ALA A 891 5.91 -7.25 5.73
CA ALA A 891 6.74 -6.11 5.33
C ALA A 891 7.32 -6.25 3.91
N ARG A 892 7.51 -7.47 3.40
CA ARG A 892 7.95 -7.68 2.00
C ARG A 892 6.90 -7.27 0.97
N GLU A 893 5.63 -7.22 1.37
CA GLU A 893 4.52 -6.85 0.50
C GLU A 893 4.10 -5.39 0.68
N THR A 894 4.36 -4.81 1.86
CA THR A 894 3.89 -3.46 2.23
C THR A 894 5.00 -2.41 2.34
N GLY A 895 6.25 -2.81 2.55
CA GLY A 895 7.38 -1.90 2.82
C GLY A 895 7.29 -1.15 4.15
N ASN A 896 6.28 -1.47 4.94
CA ASN A 896 6.00 -0.89 6.24
C ASN A 896 6.84 -1.62 7.30
N ASP A 897 7.67 -0.86 8.02
CA ASP A 897 8.56 -1.40 9.05
C ASP A 897 7.79 -2.03 10.23
N CYS A 898 6.54 -1.63 10.44
CA CYS A 898 5.67 -2.13 11.50
C CYS A 898 5.00 -3.45 11.13
N ASP A 899 5.09 -3.86 9.85
CA ASP A 899 4.66 -5.17 9.37
C ASP A 899 5.80 -6.21 9.41
N ARG A 900 6.99 -5.85 9.93
CA ARG A 900 8.13 -6.77 10.01
C ARG A 900 7.78 -7.96 10.88
N PHE A 901 8.05 -9.15 10.34
CA PHE A 901 7.77 -10.44 10.96
C PHE A 901 6.27 -10.69 11.24
N ALA A 902 5.38 -9.87 10.66
CA ALA A 902 3.95 -10.07 10.77
C ALA A 902 3.47 -11.07 9.71
N PHE A 903 2.62 -12.01 10.15
CA PHE A 903 2.03 -13.03 9.28
C PHE A 903 0.52 -13.09 9.49
N ARG A 904 -0.19 -13.54 8.46
CA ARG A 904 -1.64 -13.67 8.46
C ARG A 904 -2.09 -14.63 9.56
N THR A 905 -3.11 -14.26 10.32
CA THR A 905 -3.81 -15.16 11.24
C THR A 905 -4.30 -16.40 10.46
N PRO A 906 -3.78 -17.61 10.71
CA PRO A 906 -4.24 -18.80 10.00
C PRO A 906 -5.63 -19.23 10.48
N PRO A 907 -6.46 -19.87 9.63
CA PRO A 907 -7.70 -20.48 10.09
C PRO A 907 -7.39 -21.64 11.04
N LEU A 908 -8.24 -21.85 12.05
CA LEU A 908 -8.06 -22.96 13.02
C LEU A 908 -8.85 -24.23 12.69
N ARG A 909 -9.62 -24.23 11.60
CA ARG A 909 -10.33 -25.43 11.13
C ARG A 909 -9.32 -26.52 10.81
N ASN A 910 -9.51 -27.72 11.36
CA ASN A 910 -8.58 -28.86 11.26
C ASN A 910 -7.16 -28.61 11.84
N VAL A 911 -6.97 -27.62 12.72
CA VAL A 911 -5.64 -27.26 13.23
C VAL A 911 -4.91 -28.42 13.94
N ALA A 912 -5.64 -29.37 14.52
CA ALA A 912 -5.05 -30.50 15.25
C ALA A 912 -4.29 -31.50 14.35
N ILE A 913 -4.49 -31.49 13.04
CA ILE A 913 -3.87 -32.43 12.08
C ILE A 913 -2.95 -31.75 11.07
N THR A 914 -2.57 -30.49 11.31
CA THR A 914 -1.85 -29.64 10.33
C THR A 914 -0.51 -29.13 10.85
N GLY A 915 0.01 -29.73 11.93
CA GLY A 915 1.33 -29.40 12.44
C GLY A 915 2.47 -29.82 11.49
N PRO A 916 3.71 -29.36 11.74
CA PRO A 916 4.12 -28.36 12.73
C PRO A 916 3.50 -26.97 12.50
N TRP A 917 3.41 -26.14 13.54
CA TRP A 917 2.63 -24.90 13.55
C TRP A 917 3.48 -23.62 13.47
N MET A 918 2.80 -22.51 13.21
CA MET A 918 3.33 -21.19 12.83
C MET A 918 3.79 -21.11 11.37
N HIS A 919 4.07 -19.91 10.89
CA HIS A 919 4.42 -19.66 9.47
C HIS A 919 5.61 -20.48 8.97
N ASN A 920 6.48 -20.95 9.87
CA ASN A 920 7.68 -21.70 9.56
C ASN A 920 7.75 -23.07 10.27
N GLY A 921 6.68 -23.50 10.95
CA GLY A 921 6.65 -24.80 11.61
C GLY A 921 7.60 -24.93 12.81
N SER A 922 7.95 -23.82 13.47
CA SER A 922 8.87 -23.78 14.62
C SER A 922 8.32 -24.42 15.90
N LEU A 923 7.00 -24.59 16.02
CA LEU A 923 6.35 -25.18 17.20
C LEU A 923 5.73 -26.54 16.84
N LEU A 924 6.08 -27.57 17.62
CA LEU A 924 5.80 -28.98 17.28
C LEU A 924 4.57 -29.57 17.99
N THR A 925 3.92 -28.83 18.89
CA THR A 925 2.68 -29.26 19.58
C THR A 925 1.72 -28.09 19.72
N LEU A 926 0.40 -28.36 19.72
CA LEU A 926 -0.63 -27.36 20.03
C LEU A 926 -0.43 -26.75 21.43
N GLU A 927 0.06 -27.53 22.39
CA GLU A 927 0.37 -27.02 23.71
C GLU A 927 1.49 -25.96 23.64
N ALA A 928 2.56 -26.21 22.89
CA ALA A 928 3.63 -25.22 22.69
C ALA A 928 3.11 -23.95 21.98
N VAL A 929 2.19 -24.10 21.02
CA VAL A 929 1.50 -22.97 20.37
C VAL A 929 0.72 -22.14 21.38
N ILE A 930 -0.10 -22.76 22.23
CA ILE A 930 -0.88 -22.05 23.26
C ILE A 930 0.06 -21.34 24.23
N GLN A 931 1.10 -22.03 24.72
CA GLN A 931 2.09 -21.45 25.63
C GLN A 931 2.82 -20.25 25.01
N HIS A 932 3.16 -20.33 23.71
CA HIS A 932 3.75 -19.21 22.98
C HIS A 932 2.82 -18.00 22.94
N HIS A 933 1.52 -18.18 22.70
CA HIS A 933 0.56 -17.07 22.70
C HIS A 933 0.40 -16.41 24.08
N LEU A 934 0.54 -17.17 25.17
CA LEU A 934 0.44 -16.63 26.53
C LEU A 934 1.67 -15.79 26.93
N ALA A 935 2.84 -16.07 26.35
CA ALA A 935 4.08 -15.38 26.67
C ALA A 935 5.06 -15.33 25.47
N PRO A 936 4.73 -14.62 24.38
CA PRO A 936 5.46 -14.66 23.10
C PRO A 936 6.92 -14.23 23.24
N ALA A 937 7.19 -13.09 23.89
CA ALA A 937 8.55 -12.59 24.08
C ALA A 937 9.42 -13.54 24.92
N ALA A 938 8.86 -14.09 26.01
CA ALA A 938 9.57 -15.06 26.84
C ALA A 938 9.78 -16.40 26.11
N SER A 939 8.80 -16.84 25.33
CA SER A 939 8.88 -18.05 24.51
C SER A 939 9.95 -17.92 23.42
N LEU A 940 10.05 -16.77 22.76
CA LEU A 940 11.12 -16.47 21.80
C LEU A 940 12.50 -16.52 22.47
N GLN A 941 12.68 -15.84 23.60
CA GLN A 941 13.96 -15.76 24.30
C GLN A 941 14.43 -17.11 24.88
N THR A 942 13.49 -18.03 25.15
CA THR A 942 13.79 -19.34 25.75
C THR A 942 13.64 -20.50 24.76
N TYR A 943 13.46 -20.20 23.47
CA TYR A 943 13.28 -21.20 22.43
C TYR A 943 14.47 -22.17 22.35
N ASP A 944 14.21 -23.48 22.39
CA ASP A 944 15.23 -24.52 22.27
C ASP A 944 15.34 -25.01 20.82
N PRO A 945 16.37 -24.59 20.05
CA PRO A 945 16.51 -25.00 18.65
C PRO A 945 16.82 -26.50 18.49
N ARG A 946 17.21 -27.21 19.56
CA ARG A 946 17.48 -28.67 19.49
C ARG A 946 16.23 -29.51 19.24
N GLN A 947 15.05 -28.92 19.39
CA GLN A 947 13.79 -29.58 19.03
C GLN A 947 13.57 -29.65 17.52
N LEU A 948 14.26 -28.81 16.74
CA LEU A 948 14.10 -28.76 15.29
C LEU A 948 14.63 -30.04 14.62
N PRO A 949 14.04 -30.45 13.48
CA PRO A 949 14.58 -31.54 12.68
C PRO A 949 16.04 -31.29 12.27
N PRO A 950 16.83 -32.35 12.01
CA PRO A 950 18.25 -32.21 11.63
C PRO A 950 18.49 -31.26 10.44
N LEU A 951 17.54 -31.16 9.51
CA LEU A 951 17.59 -30.26 8.35
C LEU A 951 17.63 -28.76 8.73
N LEU A 952 17.18 -28.42 9.94
CA LEU A 952 17.06 -27.04 10.45
C LEU A 952 17.93 -26.79 11.69
N ALA A 953 18.72 -27.79 12.12
CA ALA A 953 19.44 -27.75 13.40
C ALA A 953 20.45 -26.57 13.52
N ASP A 954 21.00 -26.11 12.40
CA ASP A 954 21.92 -24.98 12.29
C ASP A 954 21.30 -23.74 11.62
N LYS A 955 19.98 -23.75 11.38
CA LYS A 955 19.25 -22.69 10.67
C LYS A 955 18.27 -21.94 11.57
N CYS A 956 18.57 -21.82 12.87
CA CYS A 956 17.79 -21.00 13.80
C CYS A 956 18.52 -19.67 14.04
N HIS A 957 17.83 -18.55 13.84
CA HIS A 957 18.39 -17.20 13.96
C HIS A 957 18.05 -16.61 15.33
N ASN A 958 18.85 -16.96 16.33
CA ASN A 958 18.64 -16.60 17.74
C ASN A 958 19.67 -15.61 18.30
N GLN A 959 20.34 -14.86 17.42
CA GLN A 959 21.29 -13.82 17.82
C GLN A 959 20.56 -12.66 18.52
N PRO A 960 21.13 -12.03 19.56
CA PRO A 960 20.47 -10.98 20.33
C PRO A 960 19.88 -9.84 19.50
N GLU A 961 20.57 -9.44 18.44
CA GLU A 961 20.13 -8.40 17.49
C GLU A 961 18.89 -8.80 16.70
N VAL A 962 18.79 -10.06 16.26
CA VAL A 962 17.60 -10.60 15.57
C VAL A 962 16.43 -10.66 16.52
N LEU A 963 16.64 -11.15 17.74
CA LEU A 963 15.59 -11.20 18.77
C LEU A 963 15.09 -9.79 19.12
N ALA A 964 15.99 -8.80 19.23
CA ALA A 964 15.61 -7.41 19.46
C ALA A 964 14.80 -6.83 18.29
N ALA A 965 15.18 -7.12 17.04
CA ALA A 965 14.44 -6.65 15.86
C ALA A 965 13.02 -7.24 15.78
N ILE A 966 12.86 -8.53 16.09
CA ILE A 966 11.55 -9.19 16.16
C ILE A 966 10.68 -8.54 17.24
N LEU A 967 11.24 -8.31 18.43
CA LEU A 967 10.49 -7.73 19.56
C LEU A 967 10.16 -6.24 19.35
N ALA A 968 10.98 -5.50 18.61
CA ALA A 968 10.74 -4.08 18.32
C ALA A 968 9.47 -3.83 17.49
N SER A 969 9.05 -4.82 16.69
CA SER A 969 7.85 -4.78 15.83
C SER A 969 6.73 -5.71 16.33
N GLN A 970 6.83 -6.21 17.58
CA GLN A 970 5.85 -7.16 18.11
C GLN A 970 4.46 -6.52 18.21
N SER A 971 3.45 -7.23 17.72
CA SER A 971 2.06 -6.76 17.81
C SER A 971 1.51 -6.92 19.23
N PRO A 972 0.71 -5.97 19.73
CA PRO A 972 0.01 -6.14 21.01
C PRO A 972 -0.96 -7.33 20.95
N SER A 973 -0.97 -8.17 22.00
CA SER A 973 -1.89 -9.31 22.09
C SER A 973 -2.70 -9.34 23.38
N ALA A 974 -4.00 -9.63 23.26
CA ALA A 974 -4.89 -9.85 24.41
C ALA A 974 -4.58 -11.15 25.17
N THR A 975 -3.93 -12.13 24.52
CA THR A 975 -3.60 -13.43 25.12
C THR A 975 -2.52 -13.33 26.19
N GLU A 976 -1.65 -12.30 26.12
CA GLU A 976 -0.56 -12.07 27.09
C GLU A 976 -1.06 -11.73 28.51
N GLN A 977 -2.33 -11.34 28.63
CA GLN A 977 -2.96 -11.01 29.90
C GLN A 977 -3.62 -12.23 30.56
N ALA A 978 -3.78 -13.34 29.83
CA ALA A 978 -4.45 -14.53 30.32
C ALA A 978 -3.51 -15.36 31.22
N GLN A 979 -4.02 -15.78 32.38
CA GLN A 979 -3.33 -16.70 33.28
C GLN A 979 -4.08 -18.03 33.32
N LEU A 980 -3.64 -18.97 32.48
CA LEU A 980 -4.30 -20.26 32.33
C LEU A 980 -3.57 -21.35 33.13
N SER A 981 -4.34 -22.17 33.85
CA SER A 981 -3.86 -23.40 34.45
C SER A 981 -3.65 -24.50 33.41
N GLN A 982 -2.90 -25.54 33.77
CA GLN A 982 -2.69 -26.69 32.88
C GLN A 982 -4.01 -27.35 32.45
N ALA A 983 -5.02 -27.39 33.34
CA ALA A 983 -6.32 -27.96 33.02
C ALA A 983 -7.07 -27.12 31.96
N GLU A 984 -6.98 -25.79 32.05
CA GLU A 984 -7.58 -24.88 31.09
C GLU A 984 -6.89 -24.95 29.71
N ILE A 985 -5.57 -25.16 29.69
CA ILE A 985 -4.83 -25.42 28.45
C ILE A 985 -5.30 -26.72 27.79
N GLN A 986 -5.54 -27.78 28.57
CA GLN A 986 -6.08 -29.04 28.03
C GLN A 986 -7.52 -28.87 27.53
N ASP A 987 -8.35 -28.09 28.21
CA ASP A 987 -9.69 -27.75 27.72
C ASP A 987 -9.63 -26.96 26.39
N LEU A 988 -8.68 -26.02 26.24
CA LEU A 988 -8.44 -25.33 24.95
C LEU A 988 -8.00 -26.31 23.85
N ILE A 989 -7.09 -27.24 24.13
CA ILE A 989 -6.68 -28.27 23.17
C ILE A 989 -7.88 -29.12 22.76
N ALA A 990 -8.73 -29.55 23.71
CA ALA A 990 -9.94 -30.30 23.40
C ALA A 990 -10.91 -29.52 22.49
N PHE A 991 -10.97 -28.19 22.63
CA PHE A 991 -11.71 -27.34 21.69
C PHE A 991 -11.06 -27.30 20.31
N LEU A 992 -9.74 -27.12 20.22
CA LEU A 992 -9.02 -27.12 18.93
C LEU A 992 -9.14 -28.47 18.20
N GLU A 993 -9.13 -29.60 18.92
CA GLU A 993 -9.41 -30.92 18.37
C GLU A 993 -10.83 -31.03 17.82
N ALA A 994 -11.82 -30.43 18.49
CA ALA A 994 -13.21 -30.38 18.06
C ALA A 994 -13.45 -29.52 16.79
N LEU A 995 -12.43 -28.80 16.32
CA LEU A 995 -12.43 -28.12 15.02
C LEU A 995 -12.04 -29.04 13.86
N THR A 996 -11.70 -30.30 14.15
CA THR A 996 -11.30 -31.29 13.14
C THR A 996 -12.52 -32.01 12.58
N SER A 997 -12.68 -31.96 11.26
CA SER A 997 -13.67 -32.74 10.53
C SER A 997 -13.30 -34.22 10.54
N PRO A 998 -14.23 -35.13 10.88
CA PRO A 998 -14.03 -36.57 10.68
C PRO A 998 -13.77 -36.94 9.21
N SER A 999 -14.42 -36.24 8.27
CA SER A 999 -14.23 -36.44 6.83
C SER A 999 -12.83 -36.03 6.33
N ALA A 1000 -12.12 -35.16 7.06
CA ALA A 1000 -10.76 -34.76 6.72
C ALA A 1000 -9.67 -35.78 7.12
N LEU A 1001 -10.02 -36.84 7.88
CA LEU A 1001 -9.04 -37.81 8.40
C LEU A 1001 -8.64 -38.89 7.40
N ASP A 1002 -9.48 -39.20 6.40
CA ASP A 1002 -9.20 -40.19 5.36
C ASP A 1002 -9.53 -39.66 3.97
N LEU A 1003 -8.49 -39.17 3.30
CA LEU A 1003 -8.57 -38.59 1.96
C LEU A 1003 -7.88 -39.50 0.90
N ALA A 1004 -7.66 -40.78 1.20
CA ALA A 1004 -7.02 -41.71 0.27
C ALA A 1004 -7.75 -41.83 -1.09
N HIS A 1005 -9.06 -41.64 -1.07
CA HIS A 1005 -9.94 -41.70 -2.25
C HIS A 1005 -9.72 -40.55 -3.24
N THR A 1006 -8.99 -39.50 -2.84
CA THR A 1006 -8.67 -38.32 -3.67
C THR A 1006 -7.44 -38.52 -4.55
N ILE A 1007 -6.71 -39.64 -4.36
CA ILE A 1007 -5.50 -39.95 -5.11
C ILE A 1007 -5.89 -40.65 -6.42
N PRO A 1008 -5.64 -40.04 -7.60
CA PRO A 1008 -6.00 -40.64 -8.87
C PRO A 1008 -5.07 -41.81 -9.19
N ALA A 1009 -5.56 -42.75 -10.00
CA ALA A 1009 -4.77 -43.91 -10.43
C ALA A 1009 -3.65 -43.54 -11.43
N SER A 1010 -3.82 -42.44 -12.17
CA SER A 1010 -2.89 -41.97 -13.21
C SER A 1010 -3.18 -40.52 -13.57
N VAL A 1011 -2.20 -39.82 -14.14
CA VAL A 1011 -2.34 -38.45 -14.67
C VAL A 1011 -2.16 -38.39 -16.19
N PRO A 1012 -2.68 -37.35 -16.89
CA PRO A 1012 -2.64 -37.27 -18.35
C PRO A 1012 -1.25 -37.29 -18.99
N SER A 1013 -0.22 -36.76 -18.31
CA SER A 1013 1.17 -36.81 -18.80
C SER A 1013 1.76 -38.22 -18.83
N GLY A 1014 1.18 -39.16 -18.06
CA GLY A 1014 1.73 -40.49 -17.82
C GLY A 1014 2.88 -40.51 -16.81
N LEU A 1015 3.21 -39.38 -16.19
CA LEU A 1015 4.20 -39.28 -15.10
C LEU A 1015 3.69 -39.92 -13.79
N PRO A 1016 4.57 -40.20 -12.83
CA PRO A 1016 4.17 -40.67 -11.51
C PRO A 1016 3.21 -39.69 -10.81
N VAL A 1017 2.09 -40.21 -10.31
CA VAL A 1017 1.09 -39.44 -9.56
C VAL A 1017 1.74 -38.82 -8.31
N GLY A 1018 1.67 -37.49 -8.18
CA GLY A 1018 2.27 -36.77 -7.06
C GLY A 1018 3.79 -36.57 -7.15
N GLY A 1019 4.43 -36.93 -8.27
CA GLY A 1019 5.86 -36.70 -8.51
C GLY A 1019 6.75 -37.73 -7.83
N GLN A 1020 7.92 -37.31 -7.34
CA GLN A 1020 8.90 -38.19 -6.70
C GLN A 1020 8.58 -38.46 -5.22
N ILE A 1021 7.35 -38.92 -4.93
CA ILE A 1021 6.87 -39.23 -3.57
C ILE A 1021 7.08 -40.69 -3.14
N GLU A 1022 7.54 -41.57 -4.03
CA GLU A 1022 7.82 -42.97 -3.68
C GLU A 1022 9.00 -43.08 -2.71
N ASN A 1023 8.84 -43.95 -1.70
CA ASN A 1023 9.83 -44.19 -0.66
C ASN A 1023 11.19 -44.59 -1.27
N VAL A 1024 12.25 -43.84 -0.93
CA VAL A 1024 13.64 -44.29 -1.02
C VAL A 1024 13.86 -45.37 0.05
N VAL A 1025 13.22 -46.52 -0.09
CA VAL A 1025 13.54 -47.75 0.65
C VAL A 1025 13.94 -48.80 -0.37
N SER A 1026 15.05 -48.56 -1.06
CA SER A 1026 15.93 -49.62 -1.57
C SER A 1026 17.26 -49.01 -2.01
N GLY A 1027 18.24 -48.93 -1.10
CA GLY A 1027 19.59 -48.51 -1.52
C GLY A 1027 20.57 -48.00 -0.48
N ARG A 1028 20.64 -48.57 0.73
CA ARG A 1028 21.89 -48.74 1.50
C ARG A 1028 21.86 -50.06 2.24
#